data_AF-A0A976M686-F1
#
_entry.id   AF-A0A976M686-F1
#
_cell.length_a   1.000
_cell.length_b   1.000
_cell.length_c   1.000
_cell.angle_alpha   90.00
_cell.angle_beta   90.00
_cell.angle_gamma   90.00
#
_symmetry.space_group_name_H-M   'P 1'
#
loop_
_entity.id
_entity.type
_entity.pdbx_description
1 polymer ?
#
loop_
_entity_poly.entity_id
_entity_poly.type
_entity_poly.pdbx_seq_one_letter_code
_entity_poly.pdbx_strand_id
1 'polypeptide(L)'
;MSINARIYPYFPRTLDDVVVEVDSFFYVLDTATPFALVFTTKDGTKRYRKYDELNALQNSGILSGTLVKDGNLCSLINEYKIGSSKYKTLRLTLGSGDNLHVEPKSQNIGTDIKFTKVIFVPSPSVLNGQDFQFCICNLFSFPAKKPLKNETGDFFPDTVNGQTFDSVLVYYTSSEDDPGDLAILIELVKDCTRTHIRRIAKDPPRWIEQEFNYNGDIKLIGLLNLTKEIINAEIIYELDKNSVSQVYSSRGVIVLEDSSSNFEHKIYMHKSLDYATKKALLLYCGKKIELVANHKIQNGPDKLIQLEEDIFTEIKTYALSRNVNEHLLIKLIKANKNYYLYRYSKDGTKWKQLGLQELKDAGINLSIVDRWDLSQQLEILFEDQPDSQSILNILLNHISLGVNSIIILLDKKLPYGKSEINPLITTEIPPIDIENNSIDVTIDDESSVKCLKLDGYRVCNHNITIATNSKKISDANKLYLRFYFDSNMIKLYDKAGDKHTPVEYHQGTNDLHVYYYGDDPRPLLSCYAGSAYIPSSKNYWKWVSRDEISKYLCEDTSDSQKLLAVLSEVIGFLNLVQLKKKTESVLAENKEPQSDGNHNYLYRLQKFNGYDISIKLTYRNEKCYRVYTHTANGTGDNGSNYRLGYIEHEGSNLIYDHVKPLSKVNVYYNVYDHSLDYPLLVVLEFDRNSDKEYYKLKDNNKNTKLWEKIQENSIDQDILKKLKDPKKIEDGLYELREDLKIEFDKSKMSLFKDAECKEGEINKALVAGTTVGTAAVVATVASVGVLVSKNIAATAAAAAAATAAAL
;
A
#
# COMPACT_ATOMS: atom_id res chain seq x y z
N MET A 1 23.48 16.21 46.17
CA MET A 1 23.96 17.04 45.05
C MET A 1 22.89 18.05 44.72
N SER A 2 23.14 19.35 44.91
CA SER A 2 22.27 20.39 44.37
C SER A 2 22.39 20.35 42.85
N ILE A 3 21.32 19.97 42.15
CA ILE A 3 21.28 20.09 40.69
C ILE A 3 21.17 21.59 40.41
N ASN A 4 22.29 22.22 40.06
CA ASN A 4 22.29 23.57 39.48
C ASN A 4 21.67 23.47 38.08
N ALA A 5 20.35 23.42 38.01
CA ALA A 5 19.62 23.45 36.75
C ALA A 5 19.83 24.82 36.09
N ARG A 6 20.50 24.85 34.94
CA ARG A 6 20.63 26.05 34.11
C ARG A 6 19.47 26.06 33.11
N ILE A 7 18.71 27.16 33.09
CA ILE A 7 17.54 27.34 32.23
C ILE A 7 17.91 28.32 31.13
N TYR A 8 17.66 27.93 29.87
CA TYR A 8 17.86 28.78 28.70
C TYR A 8 16.51 28.99 28.01
N PRO A 9 15.95 30.22 28.01
CA PRO A 9 14.68 30.50 27.33
C PRO A 9 14.87 30.42 25.81
N TYR A 10 14.06 29.58 25.16
CA TYR A 10 14.09 29.29 23.73
C TYR A 10 12.75 29.64 23.08
N PHE A 11 12.78 30.43 22.00
CA PHE A 11 11.60 30.85 21.26
C PHE A 11 11.73 30.40 19.79
N PRO A 12 11.10 29.27 19.41
CA PRO A 12 11.09 28.80 18.02
C PRO A 12 10.34 29.82 17.14
N ARG A 13 10.81 30.04 15.90
CA ARG A 13 10.13 30.96 14.97
C ARG A 13 9.02 30.26 14.19
N THR A 14 9.18 28.96 13.93
CA THR A 14 8.20 28.11 13.28
C THR A 14 7.93 26.85 14.10
N LEU A 15 6.90 26.08 13.71
CA LEU A 15 6.65 24.74 14.27
C LEU A 15 7.80 23.76 14.01
N ASP A 16 8.50 23.95 12.90
CA ASP A 16 9.63 23.12 12.49
C ASP A 16 10.86 23.36 13.36
N ASP A 17 11.06 24.60 13.82
CA ASP A 17 12.17 24.99 14.69
C ASP A 17 12.06 24.39 16.11
N VAL A 18 10.90 23.86 16.51
CA VAL A 18 10.71 23.33 17.87
C VAL A 18 11.74 22.24 18.17
N VAL A 19 12.58 22.45 19.18
CA VAL A 19 13.57 21.47 19.63
C VAL A 19 12.86 20.30 20.31
N VAL A 20 13.11 19.09 19.81
CA VAL A 20 12.54 17.84 20.33
C VAL A 20 13.56 17.00 21.11
N GLU A 21 14.86 17.21 20.87
CA GLU A 21 15.95 16.48 21.53
C GLU A 21 17.19 17.37 21.67
N VAL A 22 17.96 17.20 22.77
CA VAL A 22 19.24 17.89 22.99
C VAL A 22 20.29 16.87 23.41
N ASP A 23 21.31 16.72 22.57
CA ASP A 23 22.49 15.91 22.85
C ASP A 23 23.59 16.77 23.46
N SER A 24 24.17 16.33 24.57
CA SER A 24 25.32 16.99 25.20
C SER A 24 26.60 16.18 25.03
N PHE A 25 27.64 16.82 24.50
CA PHE A 25 28.93 16.19 24.22
C PHE A 25 29.98 16.64 25.23
N PHE A 26 30.66 15.66 25.84
CA PHE A 26 31.70 15.87 26.84
C PHE A 26 33.05 15.39 26.30
N TYR A 27 34.12 16.00 26.79
CA TYR A 27 35.46 15.50 26.52
C TYR A 27 35.80 14.38 27.51
N VAL A 28 36.46 13.31 27.07
CA VAL A 28 36.71 12.13 27.91
C VAL A 28 37.62 12.44 29.12
N LEU A 29 38.44 13.50 29.03
CA LEU A 29 39.25 13.98 30.15
C LEU A 29 38.53 15.03 31.02
N ASP A 30 37.42 15.59 30.57
CA ASP A 30 36.61 16.59 31.29
C ASP A 30 35.11 16.27 31.14
N THR A 31 34.62 15.41 32.03
CA THR A 31 33.23 14.96 32.05
C THR A 31 32.32 15.87 32.86
N ALA A 32 32.87 16.88 33.54
CA ALA A 32 32.10 17.80 34.38
C ALA A 32 31.41 18.87 33.55
N THR A 33 32.00 19.27 32.42
CA THR A 33 31.50 20.36 31.58
C THR A 33 31.37 19.87 30.14
N PRO A 34 30.18 19.96 29.51
CA PRO A 34 30.06 19.63 28.10
C PRO A 34 30.82 20.69 27.29
N PHE A 35 31.41 20.30 26.16
CA PHE A 35 32.06 21.25 25.25
C PHE A 35 31.11 21.67 24.11
N ALA A 36 30.17 20.81 23.74
CA ALA A 36 29.19 21.08 22.70
C ALA A 36 27.79 20.56 23.05
N LEU A 37 26.78 21.22 22.49
CA LEU A 37 25.38 20.86 22.55
C LEU A 37 24.83 20.78 21.12
N VAL A 38 24.00 19.77 20.86
CA VAL A 38 23.31 19.57 19.58
C VAL A 38 21.81 19.52 19.82
N PHE A 39 21.08 20.39 19.13
CA PHE A 39 19.64 20.52 19.23
C PHE A 39 19.02 19.91 17.98
N THR A 40 18.17 18.89 18.14
CA THR A 40 17.39 18.32 17.04
C THR A 40 16.02 19.01 17.03
N THR A 41 15.65 19.60 15.90
CA THR A 41 14.36 20.27 15.69
C THR A 41 13.31 19.30 15.14
N LYS A 42 12.03 19.70 15.12
CA LYS A 42 10.88 18.83 14.80
C LYS A 42 10.90 18.30 13.37
N ASP A 43 11.49 19.07 12.45
CA ASP A 43 11.77 18.68 11.06
C ASP A 43 12.97 17.71 10.93
N GLY A 44 13.64 17.38 12.03
CA GLY A 44 14.83 16.52 12.07
C GLY A 44 16.16 17.26 11.85
N THR A 45 16.15 18.59 11.66
CA THR A 45 17.37 19.36 11.48
C THR A 45 18.21 19.39 12.76
N LYS A 46 19.52 19.14 12.66
CA LYS A 46 20.46 19.24 13.79
C LYS A 46 21.18 20.58 13.79
N ARG A 47 21.14 21.28 14.93
CA ARG A 47 21.80 22.57 15.16
C ARG A 47 22.87 22.44 16.24
N TYR A 48 24.05 23.00 16.03
CA TYR A 48 25.20 22.75 16.89
C TYR A 48 25.69 24.03 17.58
N ARG A 49 26.14 23.93 18.85
CA ARG A 49 26.69 25.07 19.59
C ARG A 49 27.76 24.67 20.60
N LYS A 50 28.74 25.54 20.84
CA LYS A 50 29.68 25.39 21.96
C LYS A 50 28.97 25.68 23.28
N TYR A 51 29.29 24.90 24.30
CA TYR A 51 28.73 25.12 25.62
C TYR A 51 29.17 26.47 26.22
N ASP A 52 30.43 26.86 26.05
CA ASP A 52 30.94 28.11 26.61
C ASP A 52 30.26 29.34 26.00
N GLU A 53 29.94 29.29 24.70
CA GLU A 53 29.16 30.34 24.02
C GLU A 53 27.75 30.42 24.58
N LEU A 54 27.09 29.28 24.82
CA LEU A 54 25.77 29.24 25.43
C LEU A 54 25.82 29.74 26.89
N ASN A 55 26.86 29.36 27.62
CA ASN A 55 27.06 29.75 29.00
C ASN A 55 27.33 31.25 29.15
N ALA A 56 28.04 31.87 28.19
CA ALA A 56 28.26 33.32 28.14
C ALA A 56 26.95 34.12 27.93
N LEU A 57 25.94 33.52 27.30
CA LEU A 57 24.63 34.15 27.04
C LEU A 57 23.69 34.13 28.24
N GLN A 58 24.12 33.56 29.37
CA GLN A 58 23.32 33.45 30.60
C GLN A 58 22.75 34.79 31.09
N ASN A 59 23.40 35.91 30.77
CA ASN A 59 23.04 37.24 31.26
C ASN A 59 22.38 38.16 30.21
N SER A 60 22.29 37.79 28.93
CA SER A 60 21.98 38.76 27.85
C SER A 60 20.90 38.40 26.83
N GLY A 61 20.20 37.26 26.94
CA GLY A 61 18.87 37.14 26.33
C GLY A 61 18.56 35.93 25.46
N ILE A 62 17.26 35.79 25.25
CA ILE A 62 16.46 34.90 24.39
C ILE A 62 17.27 34.19 23.28
N LEU A 63 17.23 32.86 23.27
CA LEU A 63 17.61 32.08 22.09
C LEU A 63 16.54 32.28 21.00
N SER A 64 16.76 33.21 20.09
CA SER A 64 15.97 33.38 18.86
C SER A 64 16.20 32.18 17.92
N GLY A 65 15.16 31.71 17.23
CA GLY A 65 15.14 30.49 16.38
C GLY A 65 16.23 30.34 15.30
N THR A 66 17.11 31.33 15.08
CA THR A 66 18.36 31.14 14.34
C THR A 66 19.46 30.57 15.24
N LEU A 67 19.34 29.29 15.59
CA LEU A 67 20.45 28.49 16.13
C LEU A 67 21.44 28.19 14.98
N VAL A 68 22.33 29.12 14.62
CA VAL A 68 23.23 28.91 13.47
C VAL A 68 24.69 29.20 13.81
N LYS A 69 25.49 28.13 13.83
CA LYS A 69 26.62 28.00 12.89
C LYS A 69 26.20 26.95 11.85
N ASP A 70 26.42 27.22 10.57
CA ASP A 70 26.49 26.16 9.58
C ASP A 70 27.71 25.31 9.89
N GLY A 71 27.53 24.01 10.07
CA GLY A 71 28.61 23.11 10.43
C GLY A 71 28.14 21.75 10.90
N ASN A 72 29.10 20.90 11.24
CA ASN A 72 28.88 19.61 11.86
C ASN A 72 29.60 19.56 13.22
N LEU A 73 29.28 18.56 14.04
CA LEU A 73 29.94 18.34 15.33
C LEU A 73 31.47 18.32 15.21
N CYS A 74 32.00 17.81 14.10
CA CYS A 74 33.44 17.71 13.84
C CYS A 74 34.14 19.05 13.73
N SER A 75 33.48 20.03 13.11
CA SER A 75 33.99 21.38 13.00
C SER A 75 34.13 22.02 14.39
N LEU A 76 33.14 21.81 15.27
CA LEU A 76 33.18 22.28 16.65
C LEU A 76 34.26 21.58 17.48
N ILE A 77 34.45 20.28 17.29
CA ILE A 77 35.53 19.51 17.92
C ILE A 77 36.88 20.11 17.51
N ASN A 78 37.12 20.31 16.21
CA ASN A 78 38.38 20.86 15.70
C ASN A 78 38.65 22.28 16.21
N GLU A 79 37.63 23.14 16.26
CA GLU A 79 37.75 24.46 16.87
C GLU A 79 38.10 24.38 18.37
N TYR A 80 37.52 23.43 19.10
CA TYR A 80 37.85 23.20 20.51
C TYR A 80 39.30 22.72 20.68
N LYS A 81 39.81 21.85 19.78
CA LYS A 81 41.20 21.37 19.80
C LYS A 81 42.22 22.51 19.70
N ILE A 82 41.99 23.46 18.80
CA ILE A 82 42.92 24.58 18.55
C ILE A 82 42.98 25.53 19.77
N GLY A 83 41.86 25.74 20.46
CA GLY A 83 41.77 26.69 21.57
C GLY A 83 41.98 26.10 22.96
N SER A 84 41.95 24.78 23.13
CA SER A 84 41.93 24.14 24.44
C SER A 84 43.29 23.59 24.85
N SER A 85 43.87 24.20 25.89
CA SER A 85 45.03 23.64 26.59
C SER A 85 44.71 22.32 27.33
N LYS A 86 43.45 21.87 27.37
CA LYS A 86 43.08 20.59 27.97
C LYS A 86 43.12 19.44 26.96
N TYR A 87 43.20 19.76 25.67
CA TYR A 87 43.16 18.77 24.62
C TYR A 87 44.54 18.09 24.45
N LYS A 88 44.56 16.76 24.54
CA LYS A 88 45.75 15.93 24.44
C LYS A 88 45.48 14.76 23.50
N THR A 89 46.52 14.26 22.83
CA THR A 89 46.47 13.07 21.95
C THR A 89 47.52 12.06 22.34
N LEU A 90 47.23 10.78 22.09
CA LEU A 90 48.13 9.64 22.25
C LEU A 90 48.87 9.38 20.95
N ARG A 91 50.19 9.27 20.97
CA ARG A 91 50.98 8.69 19.89
C ARG A 91 51.01 7.17 20.04
N LEU A 92 50.56 6.47 19.02
CA LEU A 92 50.53 5.01 19.00
C LEU A 92 51.87 4.48 18.49
N THR A 93 52.47 3.52 19.19
CA THR A 93 53.74 2.89 18.79
C THR A 93 53.62 1.38 18.71
N LEU A 94 54.11 0.81 17.60
CA LEU A 94 54.22 -0.64 17.40
C LEU A 94 55.49 -1.20 18.06
N GLY A 95 55.49 -2.49 18.39
CA GLY A 95 56.60 -3.19 19.06
C GLY A 95 56.42 -3.30 20.57
N SER A 96 57.51 -3.59 21.29
CA SER A 96 57.55 -3.69 22.75
C SER A 96 57.96 -2.36 23.40
N GLY A 97 57.32 -2.00 24.52
CA GLY A 97 57.63 -0.78 25.26
C GLY A 97 56.59 -0.45 26.33
N ASP A 98 56.92 0.52 27.20
CA ASP A 98 56.02 0.99 28.24
C ASP A 98 55.11 2.11 27.74
N ASN A 99 53.91 2.20 28.32
CA ASN A 99 53.05 3.35 28.10
C ASN A 99 53.62 4.58 28.83
N LEU A 100 53.77 5.70 28.12
CA LEU A 100 54.17 6.97 28.71
C LEU A 100 52.95 7.87 28.87
N HIS A 101 52.63 8.20 30.13
CA HIS A 101 51.57 9.14 30.49
C HIS A 101 50.17 8.76 29.96
N VAL A 102 49.86 7.47 29.82
CA VAL A 102 48.54 6.98 29.39
C VAL A 102 47.80 6.36 30.57
N GLU A 103 46.52 6.68 30.72
CA GLU A 103 45.65 6.10 31.75
C GLU A 103 44.50 5.31 31.11
N PRO A 104 44.30 4.03 31.49
CA PRO A 104 43.10 3.28 31.14
C PRO A 104 41.93 3.66 32.06
N LYS A 105 40.74 3.87 31.49
CA LYS A 105 39.47 4.03 32.21
C LYS A 105 38.50 2.93 31.77
N SER A 106 37.94 2.16 32.70
CA SER A 106 36.90 1.17 32.39
C SER A 106 35.49 1.69 32.65
N GLN A 107 34.55 1.26 31.82
CA GLN A 107 33.13 1.53 31.94
C GLN A 107 32.34 0.31 31.50
N ASN A 108 31.36 -0.11 32.31
CA ASN A 108 30.42 -1.15 31.92
C ASN A 108 29.37 -0.61 30.94
N ILE A 109 29.01 -1.40 29.93
CA ILE A 109 28.03 -1.03 28.90
C ILE A 109 26.87 -2.03 28.94
N GLY A 110 25.64 -1.49 28.96
CA GLY A 110 24.38 -2.25 29.01
C GLY A 110 23.81 -2.41 30.42
N THR A 111 22.48 -2.56 30.50
CA THR A 111 21.72 -2.68 31.77
C THR A 111 22.06 -3.95 32.56
N ASP A 112 22.50 -5.00 31.87
CA ASP A 112 22.81 -6.31 32.46
C ASP A 112 24.33 -6.56 32.57
N ILE A 113 25.19 -5.52 32.41
CA ILE A 113 26.67 -5.61 32.45
C ILE A 113 27.20 -6.72 31.51
N LYS A 114 26.80 -6.69 30.23
CA LYS A 114 27.22 -7.70 29.23
C LYS A 114 28.59 -7.42 28.62
N PHE A 115 29.07 -6.18 28.72
CA PHE A 115 30.33 -5.75 28.12
C PHE A 115 31.07 -4.73 28.99
N THR A 116 32.40 -4.76 28.92
CA THR A 116 33.28 -3.75 29.52
C THR A 116 34.01 -3.00 28.42
N LYS A 117 33.93 -1.67 28.44
CA LYS A 117 34.73 -0.79 27.58
C LYS A 117 35.93 -0.27 28.38
N VAL A 118 37.13 -0.43 27.84
CA VAL A 118 38.35 0.19 28.34
C VAL A 118 38.74 1.31 27.39
N ILE A 119 38.96 2.50 27.91
CA ILE A 119 39.35 3.69 27.15
C ILE A 119 40.75 4.08 27.59
N PHE A 120 41.70 4.06 26.67
CA PHE A 120 43.04 4.61 26.87
C PHE A 120 43.03 6.07 26.43
N VAL A 121 43.44 6.95 27.34
CA VAL A 121 43.50 8.40 27.13
C VAL A 121 44.77 9.00 27.73
N PRO A 122 45.21 10.17 27.27
CA PRO A 122 46.32 10.89 27.89
C PRO A 122 46.03 11.18 29.37
N SER A 123 47.01 11.00 30.24
CA SER A 123 46.85 11.29 31.67
C SER A 123 46.50 12.77 31.85
N PRO A 124 45.40 13.07 32.56
CA PRO A 124 44.99 14.45 32.81
C PRO A 124 45.99 15.18 33.72
N SER A 125 46.72 14.44 34.56
CA SER A 125 47.67 14.99 35.55
C SER A 125 48.97 15.54 34.98
N VAL A 126 49.31 15.19 33.74
CA VAL A 126 50.59 15.56 33.09
C VAL A 126 50.47 16.91 32.38
N LEU A 127 51.51 17.74 32.42
CA LEU A 127 51.51 19.06 31.77
C LEU A 127 51.52 18.96 30.24
N ASN A 128 51.06 20.03 29.56
CA ASN A 128 51.11 20.11 28.11
C ASN A 128 52.56 20.14 27.57
N GLY A 129 52.77 19.51 26.42
CA GLY A 129 54.07 19.46 25.75
C GLY A 129 54.93 18.23 26.08
N GLN A 130 54.44 17.32 26.94
CA GLN A 130 55.06 16.00 27.13
C GLN A 130 54.50 15.00 26.12
N ASP A 131 55.32 14.01 25.75
CA ASP A 131 54.92 12.94 24.83
C ASP A 131 54.00 11.95 25.54
N PHE A 132 52.83 11.69 24.95
CA PHE A 132 51.91 10.66 25.40
C PHE A 132 52.04 9.46 24.47
N GLN A 133 52.66 8.38 24.93
CA GLN A 133 52.95 7.22 24.09
C GLN A 133 52.15 6.01 24.55
N PHE A 134 51.38 5.44 23.63
CA PHE A 134 50.64 4.20 23.86
C PHE A 134 51.25 3.07 23.04
N CYS A 135 51.86 2.09 23.72
CA CYS A 135 52.36 0.88 23.07
C CYS A 135 51.20 -0.07 22.76
N ILE A 136 51.11 -0.54 21.51
CA ILE A 136 50.11 -1.54 21.11
C ILE A 136 50.26 -2.84 21.92
N CYS A 137 51.47 -3.16 22.38
CA CYS A 137 51.76 -4.29 23.25
C CYS A 137 50.98 -4.25 24.57
N ASN A 138 50.58 -3.05 25.02
CA ASN A 138 49.81 -2.84 26.23
C ASN A 138 48.29 -2.75 25.96
N LEU A 139 47.82 -2.94 24.72
CA LEU A 139 46.41 -2.80 24.34
C LEU A 139 45.47 -3.68 25.17
N PHE A 140 45.92 -4.88 25.52
CA PHE A 140 45.15 -5.85 26.29
C PHE A 140 45.63 -6.03 27.73
N SER A 141 46.45 -5.10 28.24
CA SER A 141 47.02 -5.15 29.60
C SER A 141 45.97 -4.89 30.71
N PHE A 142 44.78 -4.42 30.34
CA PHE A 142 43.70 -4.09 31.28
C PHE A 142 42.35 -4.65 30.77
N PRO A 143 41.56 -5.37 31.60
CA PRO A 143 41.76 -5.63 33.04
C PRO A 143 42.82 -6.71 33.35
N ALA A 144 43.51 -6.58 34.48
CA ALA A 144 44.71 -7.33 34.88
C ALA A 144 44.53 -8.86 35.14
N LYS A 145 43.45 -9.49 34.64
CA LYS A 145 43.05 -10.84 35.07
C LYS A 145 43.48 -12.00 34.17
N LYS A 146 43.90 -11.82 32.90
CA LYS A 146 44.63 -12.82 32.06
C LYS A 146 44.97 -12.26 30.65
N PRO A 147 46.19 -11.74 30.40
CA PRO A 147 46.57 -11.19 29.08
C PRO A 147 46.70 -12.23 27.94
N LEU A 148 46.84 -13.53 28.25
CA LEU A 148 47.20 -14.59 27.29
C LEU A 148 46.11 -14.94 26.23
N LYS A 149 44.88 -14.40 26.31
CA LYS A 149 43.79 -14.72 25.37
C LYS A 149 43.66 -13.72 24.21
N ASN A 150 44.31 -12.56 24.32
CA ASN A 150 44.17 -11.47 23.37
C ASN A 150 45.55 -11.10 22.85
N GLU A 151 45.76 -11.34 21.56
CA GLU A 151 46.93 -10.88 20.84
C GLU A 151 46.44 -10.22 19.56
N THR A 152 47.16 -9.19 19.14
CA THR A 152 46.88 -8.51 17.87
C THR A 152 47.50 -9.26 16.69
N GLY A 153 48.50 -10.11 16.94
CA GLY A 153 49.42 -10.60 15.92
C GLY A 153 50.05 -9.42 15.15
N ASP A 154 50.35 -9.65 13.87
CA ASP A 154 50.85 -8.64 12.92
C ASP A 154 49.73 -7.83 12.25
N PHE A 155 48.52 -7.79 12.84
CA PHE A 155 47.36 -7.17 12.18
C PHE A 155 47.51 -5.65 11.99
N PHE A 156 48.10 -4.95 12.95
CA PHE A 156 48.20 -3.50 12.87
C PHE A 156 49.19 -3.11 11.76
N PRO A 157 48.75 -2.37 10.73
CA PRO A 157 49.63 -1.98 9.65
C PRO A 157 50.69 -1.00 10.17
N ASP A 158 51.90 -1.03 9.61
CA ASP A 158 52.96 -0.07 9.95
C ASP A 158 52.51 1.40 9.81
N THR A 159 51.48 1.65 9.00
CA THR A 159 50.87 2.96 8.79
C THR A 159 50.26 3.56 10.06
N VAL A 160 49.87 2.77 11.08
CA VAL A 160 49.38 3.32 12.36
C VAL A 160 50.52 3.71 13.31
N ASN A 161 51.75 3.25 13.04
CA ASN A 161 52.91 3.54 13.90
C ASN A 161 53.26 5.03 13.86
N GLY A 162 53.43 5.64 15.02
CA GLY A 162 53.72 7.06 15.17
C GLY A 162 52.53 7.99 14.93
N GLN A 163 51.35 7.48 14.57
CA GLN A 163 50.15 8.30 14.43
C GLN A 163 49.59 8.75 15.78
N THR A 164 48.94 9.90 15.78
CA THR A 164 48.25 10.44 16.95
C THR A 164 46.74 10.17 16.92
N PHE A 165 46.20 9.81 18.07
CA PHE A 165 44.79 9.49 18.30
C PHE A 165 44.28 10.23 19.53
N ASP A 166 42.99 10.56 19.53
CA ASP A 166 42.31 11.22 20.63
C ASP A 166 42.09 10.22 21.78
N SER A 167 41.77 8.97 21.43
CA SER A 167 41.61 7.85 22.36
C SER A 167 41.70 6.51 21.63
N VAL A 168 42.05 5.46 22.36
CA VAL A 168 41.95 4.07 21.90
C VAL A 168 40.96 3.34 22.80
N LEU A 169 39.95 2.69 22.23
CA LEU A 169 38.94 1.96 22.99
C LEU A 169 39.06 0.47 22.70
N VAL A 170 38.86 -0.36 23.73
CA VAL A 170 38.77 -1.81 23.60
C VAL A 170 37.53 -2.31 24.33
N TYR A 171 36.73 -3.12 23.65
CA TYR A 171 35.51 -3.70 24.19
C TYR A 171 35.72 -5.18 24.50
N TYR A 172 35.31 -5.58 25.70
CA TYR A 172 35.43 -6.93 26.23
C TYR A 172 34.06 -7.51 26.55
N THR A 173 33.90 -8.82 26.38
CA THR A 173 32.72 -9.55 26.89
C THR A 173 32.73 -9.61 28.42
N SER A 174 31.57 -9.52 29.07
CA SER A 174 31.42 -9.66 30.52
C SER A 174 30.24 -10.61 30.83
N SER A 175 30.48 -11.77 31.47
CA SER A 175 29.41 -12.63 32.00
C SER A 175 29.85 -13.44 33.22
N GLU A 176 28.89 -13.90 34.04
CA GLU A 176 29.12 -14.74 35.22
C GLU A 176 29.67 -16.15 34.85
N ASP A 177 29.28 -16.71 33.70
CA ASP A 177 29.69 -18.06 33.24
C ASP A 177 31.00 -18.10 32.41
N ASP A 178 31.49 -16.94 31.98
CA ASP A 178 32.77 -16.77 31.27
C ASP A 178 33.33 -15.41 31.69
N PRO A 179 34.14 -15.36 32.77
CA PRO A 179 34.58 -14.10 33.34
C PRO A 179 35.50 -13.37 32.35
N GLY A 180 34.91 -12.48 31.55
CA GLY A 180 35.32 -11.08 31.53
C GLY A 180 36.56 -10.64 30.73
N ASP A 181 37.18 -11.48 29.90
CA ASP A 181 38.52 -11.15 29.36
C ASP A 181 38.68 -11.21 27.82
N LEU A 182 37.64 -11.47 27.02
CA LEU A 182 37.80 -11.57 25.55
C LEU A 182 37.61 -10.21 24.88
N ALA A 183 38.67 -9.64 24.30
CA ALA A 183 38.58 -8.43 23.48
C ALA A 183 37.90 -8.77 22.15
N ILE A 184 36.87 -8.00 21.77
CA ILE A 184 36.03 -8.27 20.60
C ILE A 184 36.01 -7.12 19.58
N LEU A 185 36.23 -5.88 20.01
CA LEU A 185 36.25 -4.69 19.15
C LEU A 185 37.29 -3.72 19.67
N ILE A 186 38.04 -3.10 18.77
CA ILE A 186 38.95 -1.98 19.04
C ILE A 186 38.49 -0.78 18.23
N GLU A 187 38.53 0.41 18.82
CA GLU A 187 38.27 1.66 18.11
C GLU A 187 39.45 2.61 18.27
N LEU A 188 39.97 3.05 17.13
CA LEU A 188 40.95 4.12 17.07
C LEU A 188 40.19 5.40 16.76
N VAL A 189 40.17 6.33 17.70
CA VAL A 189 39.45 7.61 17.55
C VAL A 189 40.45 8.68 17.18
N LYS A 190 40.27 9.30 16.03
CA LYS A 190 41.06 10.44 15.58
C LYS A 190 40.12 11.50 15.06
N ASP A 191 40.14 12.66 15.70
CA ASP A 191 39.19 13.74 15.42
C ASP A 191 37.74 13.27 15.60
N CYS A 192 37.03 13.18 14.49
CA CYS A 192 35.64 12.78 14.44
C CYS A 192 35.46 11.38 13.83
N THR A 193 36.57 10.76 13.45
CA THR A 193 36.58 9.49 12.73
C THR A 193 36.92 8.37 13.69
N ARG A 194 36.29 7.23 13.45
CA ARG A 194 36.55 5.99 14.19
C ARG A 194 36.94 4.93 13.19
N THR A 195 38.17 4.44 13.32
CA THR A 195 38.56 3.19 12.67
C THR A 195 38.18 2.06 13.61
N HIS A 196 37.35 1.14 13.14
CA HIS A 196 36.95 -0.01 13.95
C HIS A 196 37.66 -1.27 13.48
N ILE A 197 38.15 -2.04 14.44
CA ILE A 197 38.87 -3.28 14.21
C ILE A 197 38.14 -4.37 14.99
N ARG A 198 37.48 -5.28 14.27
CA ARG A 198 36.62 -6.32 14.85
C ARG A 198 37.35 -7.64 14.91
N ARG A 199 37.22 -8.37 16.02
CA ARG A 199 37.71 -9.75 16.12
C ARG A 199 36.76 -10.71 15.41
N ILE A 200 37.32 -11.64 14.64
CA ILE A 200 36.57 -12.62 13.86
C ILE A 200 36.86 -14.08 14.25
N ALA A 201 37.85 -14.33 15.11
CA ALA A 201 38.18 -15.67 15.59
C ALA A 201 38.70 -15.66 17.04
N LYS A 202 38.37 -16.73 17.78
CA LYS A 202 38.80 -16.91 19.18
C LYS A 202 40.28 -17.32 19.26
N ASP A 203 40.67 -18.36 18.51
CA ASP A 203 42.01 -18.95 18.57
C ASP A 203 42.39 -19.59 17.20
N PRO A 204 43.52 -19.19 16.55
CA PRO A 204 44.30 -17.99 16.89
C PRO A 204 43.47 -16.72 16.69
N PRO A 205 43.72 -15.65 17.47
CA PRO A 205 43.00 -14.39 17.32
C PRO A 205 43.21 -13.81 15.93
N ARG A 206 42.11 -13.46 15.27
CA ARG A 206 42.13 -12.77 13.96
C ARG A 206 41.24 -11.55 14.00
N TRP A 207 41.71 -10.49 13.34
CA TRP A 207 41.11 -9.17 13.34
C TRP A 207 40.91 -8.69 11.90
N ILE A 208 39.87 -7.88 11.68
CA ILE A 208 39.64 -7.18 10.41
C ILE A 208 39.28 -5.72 10.69
N GLU A 209 39.69 -4.84 9.80
CA GLU A 209 39.20 -3.47 9.77
C GLU A 209 37.80 -3.49 9.13
N GLN A 210 36.84 -2.84 9.78
CA GLN A 210 35.47 -2.78 9.29
C GLN A 210 34.81 -1.47 9.74
N GLU A 211 34.13 -0.79 8.83
CA GLU A 211 33.36 0.40 9.22
C GLU A 211 32.05 0.00 9.91
N PHE A 212 31.79 0.58 11.07
CA PHE A 212 30.50 0.49 11.74
C PHE A 212 29.89 1.88 11.86
N ASN A 213 28.60 1.98 11.58
CA ASN A 213 27.82 3.18 11.85
C ASN A 213 26.79 2.85 12.93
N TYR A 214 27.06 3.31 14.16
CA TYR A 214 26.15 3.16 15.28
C TYR A 214 26.04 4.49 16.03
N ASN A 215 24.84 4.80 16.50
CA ASN A 215 24.55 5.94 17.35
C ASN A 215 23.83 5.45 18.61
N GLY A 216 24.39 5.78 19.77
CA GLY A 216 23.88 5.37 21.08
C GLY A 216 24.25 3.94 21.49
N ASP A 217 24.12 3.67 22.79
CA ASP A 217 24.58 2.43 23.42
C ASP A 217 23.80 1.20 22.94
N ILE A 218 22.50 1.33 22.60
CA ILE A 218 21.67 0.20 22.15
C ILE A 218 22.23 -0.44 20.86
N LYS A 219 22.55 0.38 19.86
CA LYS A 219 23.11 -0.11 18.58
C LYS A 219 24.50 -0.70 18.77
N LEU A 220 25.33 -0.10 19.63
CA LEU A 220 26.64 -0.63 20.00
C LEU A 220 26.52 -2.00 20.68
N ILE A 221 25.62 -2.15 21.66
CA ILE A 221 25.38 -3.44 22.33
C ILE A 221 24.95 -4.51 21.31
N GLY A 222 24.10 -4.17 20.35
CA GLY A 222 23.74 -5.06 19.25
C GLY A 222 24.95 -5.53 18.44
N LEU A 223 25.84 -4.60 18.06
CA LEU A 223 27.09 -4.92 17.36
C LEU A 223 28.02 -5.82 18.19
N LEU A 224 28.17 -5.54 19.49
CA LEU A 224 29.02 -6.32 20.38
C LEU A 224 28.48 -7.75 20.59
N ASN A 225 27.15 -7.90 20.73
CA ASN A 225 26.50 -9.21 20.78
C ASN A 225 26.73 -10.01 19.49
N LEU A 226 26.52 -9.39 18.32
CA LEU A 226 26.77 -10.04 17.03
C LEU A 226 28.25 -10.45 16.88
N THR A 227 29.17 -9.59 17.33
CA THR A 227 30.61 -9.89 17.29
C THR A 227 30.95 -11.08 18.20
N LYS A 228 30.34 -11.16 19.40
CA LYS A 228 30.47 -12.31 20.29
C LYS A 228 29.98 -13.60 19.62
N GLU A 229 28.86 -13.55 18.91
CA GLU A 229 28.35 -14.70 18.14
C GLU A 229 29.30 -15.10 17.01
N ILE A 230 29.79 -14.13 16.22
CA ILE A 230 30.76 -14.35 15.13
C ILE A 230 32.03 -15.06 15.63
N ILE A 231 32.58 -14.62 16.75
CA ILE A 231 33.81 -15.21 17.31
C ILE A 231 33.58 -16.66 17.73
N ASN A 232 32.40 -16.96 18.28
CA ASN A 232 32.02 -18.29 18.73
C ASN A 232 31.52 -19.20 17.59
N ALA A 233 31.09 -18.62 16.46
CA ALA A 233 30.57 -19.36 15.33
C ALA A 233 31.64 -20.24 14.69
N GLU A 234 31.27 -21.49 14.37
CA GLU A 234 32.22 -22.45 13.86
C GLU A 234 32.37 -22.43 12.34
N ILE A 235 31.33 -21.98 11.64
CA ILE A 235 31.33 -21.64 10.22
C ILE A 235 30.50 -20.36 10.06
N ILE A 236 30.95 -19.44 9.21
CA ILE A 236 30.22 -18.21 8.89
C ILE A 236 29.95 -18.19 7.39
N TYR A 237 28.67 -18.13 7.04
CA TYR A 237 28.21 -17.92 5.67
C TYR A 237 27.76 -16.47 5.52
N GLU A 238 28.49 -15.68 4.73
CA GLU A 238 28.07 -14.33 4.29
C GLU A 238 27.40 -14.50 2.93
N LEU A 239 26.08 -14.44 2.92
CA LEU A 239 25.23 -14.85 1.80
C LEU A 239 25.10 -13.77 0.72
N ASP A 240 25.65 -12.59 0.94
CA ASP A 240 25.72 -11.51 -0.03
C ASP A 240 27.02 -11.53 -0.86
N LYS A 241 27.93 -12.47 -0.60
CA LYS A 241 29.19 -12.61 -1.33
C LYS A 241 28.99 -13.34 -2.65
N ASN A 242 29.34 -12.68 -3.74
CA ASN A 242 29.27 -13.20 -5.11
C ASN A 242 30.64 -13.28 -5.82
N SER A 243 31.72 -12.89 -5.14
CA SER A 243 33.09 -12.99 -5.66
C SER A 243 33.53 -14.45 -5.77
N VAL A 244 33.41 -15.02 -6.97
CA VAL A 244 33.78 -16.41 -7.26
C VAL A 244 35.25 -16.68 -6.92
N SER A 245 35.51 -17.83 -6.31
CA SER A 245 36.83 -18.29 -5.86
C SER A 245 37.46 -17.48 -4.72
N GLN A 246 36.72 -16.54 -4.11
CA GLN A 246 37.18 -15.86 -2.90
C GLN A 246 36.81 -16.69 -1.66
N VAL A 247 37.79 -16.96 -0.80
CA VAL A 247 37.55 -17.46 0.56
C VAL A 247 37.33 -16.24 1.45
N TYR A 248 36.16 -16.12 2.06
CA TYR A 248 35.79 -14.89 2.79
C TYR A 248 35.45 -15.13 4.27
N SER A 249 35.68 -16.33 4.79
CA SER A 249 35.64 -16.58 6.24
C SER A 249 36.97 -17.15 6.73
N SER A 250 37.32 -16.82 7.97
CA SER A 250 38.50 -17.36 8.68
C SER A 250 38.53 -18.89 8.76
N ARG A 251 37.43 -19.56 8.38
CA ARG A 251 37.23 -20.99 8.49
C ARG A 251 36.88 -21.66 7.14
N GLY A 252 37.18 -21.00 6.02
CA GLY A 252 37.31 -21.67 4.73
C GLY A 252 36.00 -21.86 3.94
N VAL A 253 35.10 -20.88 3.92
CA VAL A 253 33.96 -20.90 2.97
C VAL A 253 34.39 -20.29 1.64
N ILE A 254 34.16 -21.01 0.54
CA ILE A 254 34.41 -20.56 -0.84
C ILE A 254 33.08 -20.29 -1.55
N VAL A 255 33.05 -19.23 -2.37
CA VAL A 255 31.95 -18.97 -3.31
C VAL A 255 32.29 -19.57 -4.66
N LEU A 256 31.36 -20.32 -5.24
CA LEU A 256 31.38 -20.79 -6.61
C LEU A 256 30.14 -20.28 -7.35
N GLU A 257 30.24 -20.00 -8.65
CA GLU A 257 29.04 -19.78 -9.47
C GLU A 257 28.47 -21.13 -9.90
N ASP A 258 27.17 -21.35 -9.70
CA ASP A 258 26.48 -22.57 -10.13
C ASP A 258 26.36 -22.57 -11.65
N SER A 259 26.53 -23.73 -12.27
CA SER A 259 26.38 -23.93 -13.71
C SER A 259 24.98 -23.61 -14.23
N SER A 260 23.98 -23.61 -13.36
CA SER A 260 22.59 -23.27 -13.66
C SER A 260 22.35 -21.75 -13.74
N SER A 261 23.38 -20.93 -13.46
CA SER A 261 23.33 -19.48 -13.67
C SER A 261 23.17 -19.15 -15.15
N ASN A 262 22.42 -18.10 -15.47
CA ASN A 262 22.14 -17.70 -16.85
C ASN A 262 22.09 -16.17 -17.02
N PHE A 263 21.52 -15.69 -18.13
CA PHE A 263 21.42 -14.26 -18.44
C PHE A 263 20.35 -13.52 -17.63
N GLU A 264 19.37 -14.23 -17.05
CA GLU A 264 18.27 -13.67 -16.25
C GLU A 264 18.55 -13.69 -14.74
N HIS A 265 19.22 -14.74 -14.26
CA HIS A 265 19.57 -14.90 -12.85
C HIS A 265 20.95 -15.54 -12.64
N LYS A 266 21.55 -15.23 -11.49
CA LYS A 266 22.82 -15.77 -11.01
C LYS A 266 22.61 -16.57 -9.74
N ILE A 267 23.34 -17.67 -9.62
CA ILE A 267 23.27 -18.58 -8.49
C ILE A 267 24.69 -18.75 -7.95
N TYR A 268 24.87 -18.42 -6.68
CA TYR A 268 26.15 -18.55 -5.98
C TYR A 268 26.06 -19.67 -4.96
N MET A 269 26.99 -20.60 -5.02
CA MET A 269 27.13 -21.73 -4.10
C MET A 269 28.20 -21.38 -3.06
N HIS A 270 27.80 -21.40 -1.80
CA HIS A 270 28.68 -21.21 -0.66
C HIS A 270 28.99 -22.58 -0.06
N LYS A 271 30.24 -23.02 -0.23
CA LYS A 271 30.69 -24.33 0.22
C LYS A 271 31.74 -24.21 1.31
N SER A 272 31.53 -24.91 2.41
CA SER A 272 32.56 -25.05 3.46
C SER A 272 33.64 -26.01 2.98
N LEU A 273 34.91 -25.63 3.12
CA LEU A 273 36.06 -26.52 2.90
C LEU A 273 36.28 -27.48 4.09
N ASP A 274 35.72 -27.15 5.26
CA ASP A 274 35.79 -27.96 6.47
C ASP A 274 34.53 -28.85 6.53
N TYR A 275 34.69 -30.15 6.21
CA TYR A 275 33.56 -31.09 6.16
C TYR A 275 33.18 -31.56 7.57
N ALA A 276 31.90 -31.35 7.89
CA ALA A 276 31.11 -32.02 8.93
C ALA A 276 31.16 -31.48 10.37
N THR A 277 29.96 -31.35 10.94
CA THR A 277 29.59 -31.25 12.38
C THR A 277 29.58 -29.88 13.07
N LYS A 278 29.89 -28.80 12.36
CA LYS A 278 30.08 -27.48 12.99
C LYS A 278 28.87 -26.55 12.87
N LYS A 279 28.54 -25.81 13.94
CA LYS A 279 27.42 -24.86 13.96
C LYS A 279 27.68 -23.67 13.03
N ALA A 280 26.74 -23.39 12.13
CA ALA A 280 26.83 -22.29 11.17
C ALA A 280 26.12 -21.01 11.65
N LEU A 281 26.74 -19.86 11.40
CA LEU A 281 26.12 -18.54 11.51
C LEU A 281 25.90 -17.98 10.11
N LEU A 282 24.67 -17.58 9.82
CA LEU A 282 24.28 -17.03 8.52
C LEU A 282 24.17 -15.51 8.63
N LEU A 283 24.95 -14.81 7.81
CA LEU A 283 24.99 -13.36 7.73
C LEU A 283 24.57 -12.89 6.34
N TYR A 284 23.90 -11.75 6.28
CA TYR A 284 23.62 -11.01 5.05
C TYR A 284 24.05 -9.56 5.25
N CYS A 285 24.95 -9.07 4.39
CA CYS A 285 25.57 -7.75 4.50
C CYS A 285 26.14 -7.49 5.92
N GLY A 286 26.77 -8.51 6.50
CA GLY A 286 27.38 -8.45 7.83
C GLY A 286 26.40 -8.44 9.01
N LYS A 287 25.09 -8.56 8.78
CA LYS A 287 24.06 -8.70 9.82
C LYS A 287 23.56 -10.14 9.91
N LYS A 288 23.21 -10.59 11.10
CA LYS A 288 22.59 -11.90 11.30
C LYS A 288 21.22 -11.95 10.61
N ILE A 289 20.93 -13.08 9.96
CA ILE A 289 19.59 -13.31 9.39
C ILE A 289 18.64 -13.89 10.44
N GLU A 290 17.38 -13.47 10.36
CA GLU A 290 16.27 -13.89 11.21
C GLU A 290 15.23 -14.65 10.37
N LEU A 291 14.77 -15.79 10.89
CA LEU A 291 13.70 -16.56 10.27
C LEU A 291 12.34 -16.03 10.71
N VAL A 292 11.54 -15.59 9.75
CA VAL A 292 10.15 -15.21 9.95
C VAL A 292 9.27 -16.45 9.84
N ALA A 293 8.41 -16.64 10.84
CA ALA A 293 7.49 -17.78 10.87
C ALA A 293 6.57 -17.77 9.64
N ASN A 294 6.50 -18.90 8.94
CA ASN A 294 5.47 -19.13 7.94
C ASN A 294 4.36 -20.01 8.53
N HIS A 295 3.27 -19.37 8.99
CA HIS A 295 2.14 -20.07 9.59
C HIS A 295 1.32 -20.92 8.58
N LYS A 296 1.53 -20.71 7.27
CA LYS A 296 0.86 -21.49 6.21
C LYS A 296 1.51 -22.86 5.99
N ILE A 297 2.74 -23.06 6.48
CA ILE A 297 3.39 -24.37 6.49
C ILE A 297 2.92 -25.09 7.76
N GLN A 298 2.27 -26.23 7.57
CA GLN A 298 1.75 -27.01 8.70
C GLN A 298 2.88 -27.41 9.65
N ASN A 299 2.58 -27.45 10.95
CA ASN A 299 3.51 -27.99 11.94
C ASN A 299 3.78 -29.46 11.60
N GLY A 300 5.02 -29.77 11.21
CA GLY A 300 5.40 -31.07 10.69
C GLY A 300 6.86 -31.09 10.25
N PRO A 301 7.34 -32.19 9.65
CA PRO A 301 8.74 -32.35 9.26
C PRO A 301 9.20 -31.33 8.20
N ASP A 302 8.27 -30.63 7.53
CA ASP A 302 8.55 -29.58 6.55
C ASP A 302 8.85 -28.22 7.16
N LYS A 303 8.50 -27.98 8.43
CA LYS A 303 8.65 -26.67 9.04
C LYS A 303 10.08 -26.46 9.52
N LEU A 304 10.74 -25.44 8.99
CA LEU A 304 12.00 -24.94 9.53
C LEU A 304 11.70 -24.11 10.79
N ILE A 305 12.21 -24.54 11.94
CA ILE A 305 11.92 -23.92 13.24
C ILE A 305 12.97 -22.88 13.60
N GLN A 306 14.23 -23.14 13.27
CA GLN A 306 15.36 -22.25 13.50
C GLN A 306 16.42 -22.42 12.41
N LEU A 307 17.31 -21.44 12.29
CA LEU A 307 18.49 -21.50 11.42
C LEU A 307 19.75 -21.89 12.19
N GLU A 308 19.73 -21.65 13.50
CA GLU A 308 20.88 -21.83 14.38
C GLU A 308 21.06 -23.31 14.73
N GLU A 309 22.31 -23.73 14.90
CA GLU A 309 22.73 -25.10 15.26
C GLU A 309 22.58 -26.16 14.17
N ASP A 310 22.14 -25.77 12.98
CA ASP A 310 22.06 -26.66 11.82
C ASP A 310 23.41 -26.82 11.10
N ILE A 311 23.60 -27.99 10.51
CA ILE A 311 24.75 -28.33 9.68
C ILE A 311 24.32 -28.24 8.21
N PHE A 312 24.94 -27.33 7.47
CA PHE A 312 24.73 -27.17 6.04
C PHE A 312 25.90 -27.78 5.27
N THR A 313 25.60 -28.61 4.26
CA THR A 313 26.63 -29.09 3.33
C THR A 313 26.99 -28.00 2.32
N GLU A 314 25.98 -27.23 1.92
CA GLU A 314 26.07 -26.17 0.93
C GLU A 314 24.91 -25.19 1.13
N ILE A 315 25.13 -23.93 0.78
CA ILE A 315 24.05 -22.94 0.68
C ILE A 315 24.10 -22.33 -0.71
N LYS A 316 22.99 -22.33 -1.44
CA LYS A 316 22.86 -21.59 -2.69
C LYS A 316 22.10 -20.29 -2.47
N THR A 317 22.56 -19.21 -3.07
CA THR A 317 21.87 -17.92 -3.07
C THR A 317 21.57 -17.51 -4.50
N TYR A 318 20.37 -17.00 -4.72
CA TYR A 318 19.86 -16.67 -6.05
C TYR A 318 19.63 -15.17 -6.15
N ALA A 319 20.21 -14.55 -7.17
CA ALA A 319 20.05 -13.13 -7.48
C ALA A 319 19.57 -12.97 -8.92
N LEU A 320 18.90 -11.85 -9.21
CA LEU A 320 18.61 -11.48 -10.60
C LEU A 320 19.90 -10.97 -11.26
N SER A 321 20.17 -11.33 -12.52
CA SER A 321 21.40 -10.93 -13.22
C SER A 321 21.53 -9.43 -13.39
N ARG A 322 20.39 -8.70 -13.42
CA ARG A 322 20.37 -7.23 -13.41
C ARG A 322 20.87 -6.60 -12.10
N ASN A 323 20.88 -7.37 -11.01
CA ASN A 323 21.37 -6.93 -9.71
C ASN A 323 21.94 -8.09 -8.89
N VAL A 324 23.17 -8.49 -9.22
CA VAL A 324 23.86 -9.63 -8.60
C VAL A 324 24.19 -9.47 -7.11
N ASN A 325 24.03 -8.26 -6.56
CA ASN A 325 24.23 -7.99 -5.13
C ASN A 325 22.94 -8.17 -4.32
N GLU A 326 21.80 -8.34 -4.98
CA GLU A 326 20.51 -8.52 -4.34
C GLU A 326 20.05 -9.96 -4.48
N HIS A 327 20.43 -10.75 -3.48
CA HIS A 327 19.97 -12.13 -3.37
C HIS A 327 18.54 -12.13 -2.82
N LEU A 328 17.66 -12.91 -3.44
CA LEU A 328 16.22 -12.91 -3.21
C LEU A 328 15.72 -14.27 -2.70
N LEU A 329 16.42 -15.34 -3.03
CA LEU A 329 16.12 -16.70 -2.59
C LEU A 329 17.40 -17.36 -2.07
N ILE A 330 17.26 -18.20 -1.05
CA ILE A 330 18.31 -19.05 -0.49
C ILE A 330 17.81 -20.48 -0.53
N LYS A 331 18.65 -21.41 -0.99
CA LYS A 331 18.48 -22.85 -0.80
C LYS A 331 19.48 -23.31 0.25
N LEU A 332 18.96 -23.78 1.37
CA LEU A 332 19.73 -24.42 2.44
C LEU A 332 19.79 -25.92 2.17
N ILE A 333 20.98 -26.46 1.92
CA ILE A 333 21.18 -27.88 1.66
C ILE A 333 21.71 -28.54 2.94
N LYS A 334 20.90 -29.46 3.51
CA LYS A 334 21.27 -30.27 4.66
C LYS A 334 21.36 -31.74 4.26
N ALA A 335 22.02 -32.55 5.07
CA ALA A 335 22.24 -33.98 4.80
C ALA A 335 20.97 -34.76 4.43
N ASN A 336 19.81 -34.41 5.00
CA ASN A 336 18.56 -35.16 4.82
C ASN A 336 17.46 -34.35 4.13
N LYS A 337 17.62 -33.03 3.94
CA LYS A 337 16.52 -32.15 3.50
C LYS A 337 16.99 -30.78 3.03
N ASN A 338 16.29 -30.24 2.03
CA ASN A 338 16.52 -28.90 1.53
C ASN A 338 15.43 -27.94 2.01
N TYR A 339 15.78 -26.68 2.19
CA TYR A 339 14.82 -25.63 2.53
C TYR A 339 15.05 -24.43 1.63
N TYR A 340 13.97 -23.84 1.15
CA TYR A 340 14.00 -22.61 0.37
C TYR A 340 13.51 -21.46 1.22
N LEU A 341 14.29 -20.39 1.31
CA LEU A 341 13.94 -19.17 2.01
C LEU A 341 13.91 -18.02 1.02
N TYR A 342 12.83 -17.24 1.01
CA TYR A 342 12.79 -16.01 0.23
C TYR A 342 13.03 -14.81 1.14
N ARG A 343 13.61 -13.77 0.55
CA ARG A 343 13.91 -12.52 1.24
C ARG A 343 12.63 -11.84 1.66
N TYR A 344 12.52 -11.58 2.96
CA TYR A 344 11.33 -10.99 3.58
C TYR A 344 11.52 -9.54 4.01
N SER A 345 12.72 -8.97 3.84
CA SER A 345 13.01 -7.57 4.18
C SER A 345 14.00 -6.95 3.22
N LYS A 346 13.88 -5.64 3.03
CA LYS A 346 14.75 -4.89 2.12
C LYS A 346 16.22 -4.90 2.56
N ASP A 347 16.51 -4.88 3.86
CA ASP A 347 17.90 -4.92 4.33
C ASP A 347 18.50 -6.33 4.36
N GLY A 348 17.70 -7.34 4.03
CA GLY A 348 18.12 -8.74 3.94
C GLY A 348 18.32 -9.41 5.30
N THR A 349 17.86 -8.81 6.40
CA THR A 349 17.95 -9.45 7.73
C THR A 349 16.85 -10.47 7.94
N LYS A 350 15.63 -10.24 7.48
CA LYS A 350 14.49 -11.15 7.63
C LYS A 350 14.27 -12.00 6.39
N TRP A 351 14.15 -13.31 6.60
CA TRP A 351 13.90 -14.32 5.58
C TRP A 351 12.75 -15.22 5.99
N LYS A 352 11.96 -15.70 5.03
CA LYS A 352 10.78 -16.53 5.31
C LYS A 352 10.84 -17.81 4.49
N GLN A 353 10.45 -18.93 5.09
CA GLN A 353 10.41 -20.21 4.38
C GLN A 353 9.37 -20.17 3.26
N LEU A 354 9.77 -20.59 2.06
CA LEU A 354 8.93 -20.67 0.88
C LEU A 354 7.93 -21.83 1.01
N GLY A 355 6.64 -21.54 0.87
CA GLY A 355 5.55 -22.52 0.83
C GLY A 355 4.83 -22.53 -0.50
N LEU A 356 3.86 -23.46 -0.64
CA LEU A 356 3.05 -23.59 -1.85
C LEU A 356 2.15 -22.38 -2.11
N GLN A 357 1.74 -21.67 -1.05
CA GLN A 357 0.88 -20.50 -1.20
C GLN A 357 1.63 -19.34 -1.84
N GLU A 358 2.88 -19.10 -1.44
CA GLU A 358 3.72 -18.07 -2.04
C GLU A 358 3.97 -18.32 -3.54
N LEU A 359 4.06 -19.59 -3.96
CA LEU A 359 4.15 -19.95 -5.38
C LEU A 359 2.86 -19.63 -6.14
N LYS A 360 1.70 -19.97 -5.56
CA LYS A 360 0.39 -19.61 -6.14
C LYS A 360 0.23 -18.09 -6.23
N ASP A 361 0.67 -17.36 -5.22
CA ASP A 361 0.62 -15.89 -5.20
C ASP A 361 1.54 -15.27 -6.27
N ALA A 362 2.64 -15.95 -6.61
CA ALA A 362 3.50 -15.61 -7.75
C ALA A 362 2.94 -16.03 -9.12
N GLY A 363 1.76 -16.68 -9.18
CA GLY A 363 1.15 -17.18 -10.41
C GLY A 363 1.75 -18.50 -10.91
N ILE A 364 2.50 -19.20 -10.08
CA ILE A 364 3.10 -20.50 -10.40
C ILE A 364 2.10 -21.59 -10.01
N ASN A 365 1.46 -22.18 -11.01
CA ASN A 365 0.56 -23.32 -10.81
C ASN A 365 1.37 -24.62 -10.75
N LEU A 366 1.20 -25.36 -9.67
CA LEU A 366 1.87 -26.64 -9.46
C LEU A 366 0.92 -27.76 -9.89
N SER A 367 1.30 -28.51 -10.92
CA SER A 367 0.69 -29.81 -11.26
C SER A 367 1.41 -30.95 -10.52
N ILE A 368 1.63 -30.80 -9.21
CA ILE A 368 2.45 -31.72 -8.43
C ILE A 368 1.56 -32.70 -7.66
N VAL A 369 2.04 -33.94 -7.51
CA VAL A 369 1.34 -35.04 -6.84
C VAL A 369 1.29 -34.80 -5.33
N ASP A 370 0.09 -34.88 -4.72
CA ASP A 370 -0.17 -34.66 -3.28
C ASP A 370 0.62 -35.58 -2.31
N ARG A 371 1.45 -36.50 -2.81
CA ARG A 371 2.18 -37.50 -2.00
C ARG A 371 3.61 -37.11 -1.62
N TRP A 372 4.14 -35.99 -2.10
CA TRP A 372 5.52 -35.56 -1.80
C TRP A 372 5.58 -34.52 -0.69
N ASP A 373 6.65 -34.56 0.11
CA ASP A 373 6.93 -33.49 1.08
C ASP A 373 7.31 -32.18 0.35
N LEU A 374 7.13 -31.04 1.02
CA LEU A 374 7.31 -29.72 0.40
C LEU A 374 8.72 -29.54 -0.19
N SER A 375 9.76 -30.08 0.46
CA SER A 375 11.14 -29.95 -0.01
C SER A 375 11.32 -30.63 -1.36
N GLN A 376 10.79 -31.84 -1.54
CA GLN A 376 10.88 -32.59 -2.79
C GLN A 376 10.10 -31.89 -3.91
N GLN A 377 8.92 -31.35 -3.60
CA GLN A 377 8.12 -30.60 -4.58
C GLN A 377 8.89 -29.38 -5.11
N LEU A 378 9.55 -28.64 -4.23
CA LEU A 378 10.34 -27.46 -4.62
C LEU A 378 11.62 -27.83 -5.38
N GLU A 379 12.27 -28.94 -5.01
CA GLU A 379 13.44 -29.43 -5.74
C GLU A 379 13.11 -29.75 -7.19
N ILE A 380 12.04 -30.53 -7.40
CA ILE A 380 11.57 -30.88 -8.74
C ILE A 380 11.24 -29.61 -9.53
N LEU A 381 10.55 -28.66 -8.91
CA LEU A 381 10.12 -27.43 -9.53
C LEU A 381 11.28 -26.54 -10.02
N PHE A 382 12.37 -26.47 -9.26
CA PHE A 382 13.47 -25.55 -9.54
C PHE A 382 14.69 -26.20 -10.20
N GLU A 383 14.80 -27.53 -10.18
CA GLU A 383 15.97 -28.23 -10.73
C GLU A 383 15.63 -29.31 -11.76
N ASP A 384 14.47 -29.97 -11.69
CA ASP A 384 14.18 -31.15 -12.53
C ASP A 384 13.20 -30.88 -13.71
N GLN A 385 12.49 -29.75 -13.72
CA GLN A 385 11.55 -29.43 -14.79
C GLN A 385 12.23 -28.74 -16.00
N PRO A 386 11.76 -28.98 -17.24
CA PRO A 386 12.26 -28.27 -18.42
C PRO A 386 12.14 -26.74 -18.29
N ASP A 387 11.10 -26.27 -17.61
CA ASP A 387 10.78 -24.85 -17.44
C ASP A 387 11.30 -24.25 -16.12
N SER A 388 12.13 -25.00 -15.36
CA SER A 388 12.60 -24.60 -14.01
C SER A 388 13.21 -23.20 -13.99
N GLN A 389 13.97 -22.86 -15.03
CA GLN A 389 14.63 -21.56 -15.18
C GLN A 389 13.63 -20.40 -15.31
N SER A 390 12.59 -20.61 -16.12
CA SER A 390 11.49 -19.65 -16.29
C SER A 390 10.69 -19.48 -14.99
N ILE A 391 10.41 -20.59 -14.30
CA ILE A 391 9.69 -20.59 -13.01
C ILE A 391 10.49 -19.85 -11.94
N LEU A 392 11.79 -20.11 -11.85
CA LEU A 392 12.70 -19.43 -10.93
C LEU A 392 12.75 -17.93 -11.24
N ASN A 393 12.82 -17.54 -12.51
CA ASN A 393 12.78 -16.12 -12.89
C ASN A 393 11.43 -15.45 -12.50
N ILE A 394 10.29 -16.13 -12.69
CA ILE A 394 8.98 -15.63 -12.23
C ILE A 394 8.99 -15.40 -10.72
N LEU A 395 9.49 -16.38 -9.95
CA LEU A 395 9.56 -16.27 -8.49
C LEU A 395 10.51 -15.16 -8.03
N LEU A 396 11.72 -15.07 -8.59
CA LEU A 396 12.69 -14.04 -8.24
C LEU A 396 12.15 -12.64 -8.55
N ASN A 397 11.49 -12.45 -9.71
CA ASN A 397 10.81 -11.19 -9.99
C ASN A 397 9.71 -10.91 -8.96
N HIS A 398 8.88 -11.90 -8.61
CA HIS A 398 7.83 -11.74 -7.60
C HIS A 398 8.40 -11.33 -6.22
N ILE A 399 9.49 -11.96 -5.78
CA ILE A 399 10.16 -11.60 -4.51
C ILE A 399 10.73 -10.17 -4.60
N SER A 400 11.36 -9.82 -5.74
CA SER A 400 11.89 -8.48 -5.99
C SER A 400 10.79 -7.41 -5.92
N LEU A 401 9.62 -7.65 -6.51
CA LEU A 401 8.43 -6.79 -6.37
C LEU A 401 8.05 -6.60 -4.89
N GLY A 402 8.14 -7.67 -4.11
CA GLY A 402 7.85 -7.69 -2.69
C GLY A 402 8.76 -6.76 -1.88
N VAL A 403 10.08 -6.88 -2.06
CA VAL A 403 11.08 -6.14 -1.26
C VAL A 403 11.39 -4.74 -1.78
N ASN A 404 11.20 -4.51 -3.09
CA ASN A 404 11.44 -3.24 -3.77
C ASN A 404 10.14 -2.59 -4.23
N SER A 405 9.23 -2.29 -3.30
CA SER A 405 8.01 -1.55 -3.64
C SER A 405 7.75 -0.35 -2.72
N ILE A 406 7.02 0.62 -3.26
CA ILE A 406 6.32 1.67 -2.53
C ILE A 406 4.88 1.22 -2.38
N ILE A 407 4.34 1.35 -1.17
CA ILE A 407 2.95 1.05 -0.88
C ILE A 407 2.09 2.30 -1.12
N ILE A 408 1.07 2.15 -1.97
CA ILE A 408 0.09 3.18 -2.30
C ILE A 408 -1.26 2.76 -1.74
N LEU A 409 -1.82 3.59 -0.86
CA LEU A 409 -3.14 3.38 -0.28
C LEU A 409 -4.12 4.23 -1.06
N LEU A 410 -4.80 3.59 -2.02
CA LEU A 410 -5.65 4.31 -2.96
C LEU A 410 -6.90 4.90 -2.30
N ASP A 411 -7.28 4.48 -1.08
CA ASP A 411 -8.45 4.99 -0.34
C ASP A 411 -8.14 6.22 0.53
N LYS A 412 -6.86 6.58 0.65
CA LYS A 412 -6.45 7.71 1.48
C LYS A 412 -6.62 9.02 0.72
N LYS A 413 -7.30 9.97 1.36
CA LYS A 413 -7.51 11.35 0.88
C LYS A 413 -6.67 12.37 1.67
N LEU A 414 -5.82 11.90 2.58
CA LEU A 414 -4.92 12.67 3.44
C LEU A 414 -3.53 12.01 3.45
N PRO A 415 -2.45 12.76 3.76
CA PRO A 415 -1.10 12.19 3.86
C PRO A 415 -1.05 10.97 4.78
N TYR A 416 -0.24 9.99 4.42
CA TYR A 416 -0.11 8.73 5.15
C TYR A 416 1.32 8.20 5.10
N GLY A 417 1.65 7.34 6.07
CA GLY A 417 2.94 6.70 6.13
C GLY A 417 2.93 5.47 7.03
N LYS A 418 3.92 5.37 7.91
CA LYS A 418 4.18 4.15 8.69
C LYS A 418 3.01 3.72 9.56
N SER A 419 2.30 4.66 10.19
CA SER A 419 1.16 4.35 11.06
C SER A 419 0.00 3.70 10.32
N GLU A 420 -0.30 4.14 9.10
CA GLU A 420 -1.43 3.63 8.31
C GLU A 420 -1.07 2.35 7.57
N ILE A 421 0.20 2.17 7.22
CA ILE A 421 0.67 1.01 6.45
C ILE A 421 0.96 -0.20 7.35
N ASN A 422 1.51 0.03 8.55
CA ASN A 422 1.87 -1.06 9.47
C ASN A 422 0.73 -2.08 9.71
N PRO A 423 -0.53 -1.68 9.93
CA PRO A 423 -1.63 -2.62 10.15
C PRO A 423 -1.99 -3.45 8.91
N LEU A 424 -1.70 -2.94 7.71
CA LEU A 424 -2.02 -3.58 6.43
C LEU A 424 -1.06 -4.73 6.11
N ILE A 425 0.10 -4.75 6.78
CA ILE A 425 1.10 -5.80 6.66
C ILE A 425 0.65 -6.95 7.55
N THR A 426 -0.35 -7.67 7.06
CA THR A 426 -0.63 -9.02 7.51
C THR A 426 0.55 -9.92 7.11
N THR A 427 0.66 -11.08 7.74
CA THR A 427 1.72 -12.11 7.64
C THR A 427 2.09 -12.62 6.23
N GLU A 428 1.56 -12.01 5.17
CA GLU A 428 1.68 -12.39 3.76
C GLU A 428 2.57 -11.46 2.94
N ILE A 429 2.96 -10.30 3.47
CA ILE A 429 3.76 -9.30 2.74
C ILE A 429 5.06 -9.03 3.52
N PRO A 430 6.24 -9.10 2.86
CA PRO A 430 7.48 -8.67 3.51
C PRO A 430 7.32 -7.25 4.05
N PRO A 431 7.64 -6.97 5.33
CA PRO A 431 7.74 -5.61 5.82
C PRO A 431 8.85 -4.96 5.01
N ILE A 432 8.42 -4.24 3.98
CA ILE A 432 9.21 -3.23 3.32
C ILE A 432 9.76 -2.33 4.43
N ASP A 433 10.86 -1.64 4.16
CA ASP A 433 11.35 -0.60 5.05
C ASP A 433 10.33 0.56 5.11
N ILE A 434 9.26 0.37 5.90
CA ILE A 434 8.08 1.25 6.00
C ILE A 434 8.50 2.62 6.58
N GLU A 435 9.66 2.67 7.26
CA GLU A 435 10.23 3.91 7.78
C GLU A 435 10.33 4.99 6.72
N ASN A 436 10.42 4.57 5.46
CA ASN A 436 10.62 5.40 4.29
C ASN A 436 9.42 5.43 3.34
N ASN A 437 8.23 4.95 3.72
CA ASN A 437 7.04 4.93 2.84
C ASN A 437 6.03 6.03 3.20
N SER A 438 6.48 7.28 3.21
CA SER A 438 5.62 8.46 3.41
C SER A 438 5.11 8.98 2.07
N ILE A 439 3.81 9.21 1.98
CA ILE A 439 3.13 9.70 0.78
C ILE A 439 2.33 10.93 1.17
N ASP A 440 2.62 12.04 0.50
CA ASP A 440 1.82 13.26 0.63
C ASP A 440 0.59 13.14 -0.25
N VAL A 441 -0.57 13.52 0.28
CA VAL A 441 -1.82 13.50 -0.48
C VAL A 441 -2.43 14.90 -0.44
N THR A 442 -2.65 15.45 -1.62
CA THR A 442 -3.34 16.73 -1.81
C THR A 442 -4.60 16.52 -2.63
N ILE A 443 -5.66 17.24 -2.29
CA ILE A 443 -6.86 17.30 -3.14
C ILE A 443 -6.55 18.29 -4.25
N ASP A 444 -6.61 17.85 -5.49
CA ASP A 444 -6.41 18.73 -6.63
C ASP A 444 -7.62 19.64 -6.78
N ASP A 445 -7.43 20.86 -6.29
CA ASP A 445 -8.45 21.89 -6.37
C ASP A 445 -8.26 22.88 -7.54
N GLU A 446 -7.21 22.66 -8.33
CA GLU A 446 -6.76 23.54 -9.41
C GLU A 446 -7.73 23.63 -10.61
N SER A 447 -7.48 24.62 -11.47
CA SER A 447 -8.23 24.81 -12.73
C SER A 447 -8.11 23.62 -13.67
N SER A 448 -7.04 22.84 -13.57
CA SER A 448 -6.71 21.68 -14.41
C SER A 448 -7.67 20.50 -14.24
N VAL A 449 -8.49 20.44 -13.18
CA VAL A 449 -9.53 19.39 -12.99
C VAL A 449 -10.96 19.95 -12.90
N LYS A 450 -11.14 21.21 -13.29
CA LYS A 450 -12.43 21.93 -13.14
C LYS A 450 -13.59 21.26 -13.89
N CYS A 451 -13.30 20.60 -15.02
CA CYS A 451 -14.32 19.90 -15.80
C CYS A 451 -14.98 18.74 -15.02
N LEU A 452 -14.22 18.09 -14.13
CA LEU A 452 -14.67 16.96 -13.33
C LEU A 452 -15.45 17.39 -12.08
N LYS A 453 -15.03 18.51 -11.47
CA LYS A 453 -15.66 19.04 -10.26
C LYS A 453 -17.12 19.40 -10.45
N LEU A 454 -17.45 19.98 -11.60
CA LEU A 454 -18.83 20.29 -11.94
C LEU A 454 -19.67 19.01 -11.85
N ASP A 455 -19.13 17.87 -12.28
CA ASP A 455 -19.81 16.57 -12.34
C ASP A 455 -19.79 15.81 -11.01
N GLY A 456 -19.28 16.43 -9.93
CA GLY A 456 -19.22 15.84 -8.60
C GLY A 456 -18.00 14.96 -8.37
N TYR A 457 -17.08 14.88 -9.32
CA TYR A 457 -15.84 14.11 -9.17
C TYR A 457 -14.78 14.91 -8.41
N ARG A 458 -13.94 14.18 -7.67
CA ARG A 458 -12.79 14.70 -6.92
C ARG A 458 -11.54 13.95 -7.31
N VAL A 459 -10.40 14.63 -7.29
CA VAL A 459 -9.08 14.04 -7.61
C VAL A 459 -8.15 14.29 -6.43
N CYS A 460 -7.41 13.25 -6.03
CA CYS A 460 -6.33 13.36 -5.07
C CYS A 460 -5.01 13.06 -5.79
N ASN A 461 -4.02 13.93 -5.64
CA ASN A 461 -2.65 13.63 -6.04
C ASN A 461 -1.92 12.99 -4.86
N HIS A 462 -1.40 11.79 -5.07
CA HIS A 462 -0.51 11.07 -4.18
C HIS A 462 0.92 11.31 -4.65
N ASN A 463 1.62 12.24 -4.00
CA ASN A 463 2.99 12.54 -4.30
C ASN A 463 3.93 11.58 -3.55
N ILE A 464 4.71 10.81 -4.32
CA ILE A 464 5.57 9.75 -3.79
C ILE A 464 7.02 10.18 -3.60
N THR A 465 7.36 11.47 -3.73
CA THR A 465 8.74 11.98 -3.69
C THR A 465 9.46 11.65 -2.38
N ILE A 466 8.79 11.72 -1.23
CA ILE A 466 9.42 11.36 0.06
C ILE A 466 9.76 9.86 0.08
N ALA A 467 8.88 9.02 -0.44
CA ALA A 467 9.08 7.58 -0.49
C ALA A 467 10.18 7.13 -1.47
N THR A 468 10.50 7.96 -2.47
CA THR A 468 11.55 7.68 -3.46
C THR A 468 12.90 8.25 -3.04
N ASN A 469 12.96 9.47 -2.50
CA ASN A 469 14.20 10.12 -2.04
C ASN A 469 14.90 9.40 -0.88
N SER A 470 14.11 8.77 -0.02
CA SER A 470 14.59 7.93 1.09
C SER A 470 15.22 6.61 0.63
N LYS A 471 15.00 6.21 -0.64
CA LYS A 471 15.60 5.02 -1.23
C LYS A 471 16.77 5.47 -2.12
N LYS A 472 18.01 5.13 -1.74
CA LYS A 472 19.15 5.14 -2.68
C LYS A 472 18.89 4.09 -3.75
N ILE A 473 18.14 4.45 -4.78
CA ILE A 473 17.88 3.60 -5.95
C ILE A 473 19.13 3.73 -6.81
N SER A 474 19.97 2.68 -6.84
CA SER A 474 20.94 2.54 -7.92
C SER A 474 20.22 2.22 -9.22
N ASP A 475 20.76 2.65 -10.36
CA ASP A 475 20.19 2.41 -11.71
C ASP A 475 19.90 0.92 -12.02
N ALA A 476 20.54 0.00 -11.27
CA ALA A 476 20.34 -1.46 -11.36
C ALA A 476 19.03 -1.98 -10.71
N ASN A 477 18.38 -1.21 -9.82
CA ASN A 477 17.25 -1.69 -9.02
C ASN A 477 15.94 -1.12 -9.53
N LYS A 478 15.08 -1.99 -10.06
CA LYS A 478 13.69 -1.64 -10.34
C LYS A 478 12.94 -1.45 -9.01
N LEU A 479 12.29 -0.30 -8.88
CA LEU A 479 11.35 -0.01 -7.80
C LEU A 479 9.93 -0.14 -8.37
N TYR A 480 9.00 -0.64 -7.57
CA TYR A 480 7.62 -0.89 -8.00
C TYR A 480 6.60 -0.16 -7.14
N LEU A 481 5.40 0.05 -7.65
CA LEU A 481 4.26 0.56 -6.91
C LEU A 481 3.28 -0.58 -6.63
N ARG A 482 2.90 -0.76 -5.38
CA ARG A 482 1.88 -1.74 -4.97
C ARG A 482 0.69 -1.03 -4.36
N PHE A 483 -0.48 -1.34 -4.87
CA PHE A 483 -1.71 -0.64 -4.55
C PHE A 483 -2.55 -1.44 -3.56
N TYR A 484 -3.13 -0.75 -2.58
CA TYR A 484 -3.89 -1.34 -1.50
C TYR A 484 -5.14 -0.54 -1.16
N PHE A 485 -6.08 -1.25 -0.51
CA PHE A 485 -7.32 -0.77 0.08
C PHE A 485 -7.63 -1.57 1.34
N ASP A 486 -7.82 -0.92 2.50
CA ASP A 486 -8.31 -1.58 3.74
C ASP A 486 -7.69 -2.98 3.98
N SER A 487 -6.36 -3.03 3.85
CA SER A 487 -5.47 -4.21 4.02
C SER A 487 -5.43 -5.21 2.86
N ASN A 488 -6.22 -5.01 1.82
CA ASN A 488 -6.25 -5.88 0.64
C ASN A 488 -5.41 -5.29 -0.49
N MET A 489 -4.57 -6.13 -1.10
CA MET A 489 -3.79 -5.76 -2.27
C MET A 489 -4.68 -5.74 -3.51
N ILE A 490 -4.53 -4.69 -4.30
CA ILE A 490 -5.17 -4.58 -5.60
C ILE A 490 -4.26 -5.25 -6.62
N LYS A 491 -4.82 -6.19 -7.37
CA LYS A 491 -4.13 -6.85 -8.47
C LYS A 491 -4.41 -6.10 -9.76
N LEU A 492 -3.34 -5.61 -10.38
CA LEU A 492 -3.40 -4.89 -11.64
C LEU A 492 -3.21 -5.87 -12.79
N TYR A 493 -4.00 -5.70 -13.84
CA TYR A 493 -3.98 -6.53 -15.03
C TYR A 493 -3.87 -5.68 -16.28
N ASP A 494 -3.44 -6.31 -17.37
CA ASP A 494 -3.55 -5.75 -18.70
C ASP A 494 -5.01 -5.51 -19.12
N LYS A 495 -5.19 -4.88 -20.28
CA LYS A 495 -6.49 -4.53 -20.84
C LYS A 495 -7.41 -5.75 -21.04
N ALA A 496 -6.84 -6.90 -21.40
CA ALA A 496 -7.60 -8.14 -21.56
C ALA A 496 -8.05 -8.70 -20.20
N GLY A 497 -7.37 -8.33 -19.12
CA GLY A 497 -7.62 -8.83 -17.78
C GLY A 497 -7.00 -10.21 -17.53
N ASP A 498 -6.06 -10.63 -18.38
CA ASP A 498 -5.51 -11.98 -18.40
C ASP A 498 -4.18 -12.06 -17.68
N LYS A 499 -3.36 -11.00 -17.79
CA LYS A 499 -2.00 -10.98 -17.24
C LYS A 499 -1.86 -9.95 -16.14
N HIS A 500 -1.31 -10.37 -14.99
CA HIS A 500 -0.93 -9.45 -13.92
C HIS A 500 0.23 -8.54 -14.35
N THR A 501 0.10 -7.24 -14.15
CA THR A 501 1.05 -6.20 -14.60
C THR A 501 1.53 -5.37 -13.40
N PRO A 502 2.73 -5.66 -12.86
CA PRO A 502 3.33 -4.80 -11.85
C PRO A 502 3.60 -3.40 -12.41
N VAL A 503 3.40 -2.36 -11.59
CA VAL A 503 3.69 -0.98 -11.99
C VAL A 503 5.10 -0.63 -11.56
N GLU A 504 5.95 -0.34 -12.53
CA GLU A 504 7.32 0.12 -12.30
C GLU A 504 7.32 1.61 -11.94
N TYR A 505 8.08 1.98 -10.92
CA TYR A 505 8.37 3.36 -10.62
C TYR A 505 9.33 3.92 -11.69
N HIS A 506 9.03 5.11 -12.19
CA HIS A 506 9.83 5.80 -13.20
C HIS A 506 10.42 7.04 -12.54
N GLN A 507 11.75 7.13 -12.52
CA GLN A 507 12.44 8.25 -11.90
C GLN A 507 11.97 9.58 -12.49
N GLY A 508 11.56 10.50 -11.62
CA GLY A 508 11.01 11.80 -12.01
C GLY A 508 9.48 11.82 -12.14
N THR A 509 8.82 10.67 -12.17
CA THR A 509 7.35 10.57 -12.16
C THR A 509 6.86 10.31 -10.74
N ASN A 510 6.62 11.37 -9.98
CA ASN A 510 6.27 11.26 -8.56
C ASN A 510 4.78 11.46 -8.26
N ASP A 511 3.98 11.85 -9.24
CA ASP A 511 2.56 12.15 -9.03
C ASP A 511 1.68 10.98 -9.50
N LEU A 512 0.75 10.60 -8.63
CA LEU A 512 -0.21 9.55 -8.86
C LEU A 512 -1.60 10.07 -8.55
N HIS A 513 -2.49 10.10 -9.55
CA HIS A 513 -3.80 10.72 -9.41
C HIS A 513 -4.86 9.65 -9.15
N VAL A 514 -5.67 9.85 -8.10
CA VAL A 514 -6.76 8.95 -7.70
C VAL A 514 -8.08 9.70 -7.73
N TYR A 515 -9.07 9.11 -8.39
CA TYR A 515 -10.36 9.76 -8.66
C TYR A 515 -11.47 9.17 -7.80
N TYR A 516 -12.37 10.01 -7.35
CA TYR A 516 -13.52 9.68 -6.51
C TYR A 516 -14.77 10.41 -6.98
N TYR A 517 -15.93 9.98 -6.51
CA TYR A 517 -17.19 10.72 -6.67
C TYR A 517 -17.70 11.21 -5.32
N GLY A 518 -17.87 12.52 -5.19
CA GLY A 518 -18.46 13.15 -4.00
C GLY A 518 -17.86 12.60 -2.71
N ASP A 519 -18.70 11.93 -1.92
CA ASP A 519 -18.32 11.35 -0.64
C ASP A 519 -18.19 9.82 -0.69
N ASP A 520 -18.29 9.21 -1.88
CA ASP A 520 -18.05 7.78 -2.08
C ASP A 520 -16.59 7.45 -1.68
N PRO A 521 -16.38 6.50 -0.75
CA PRO A 521 -15.04 6.16 -0.30
C PRO A 521 -14.27 5.32 -1.34
N ARG A 522 -14.94 4.74 -2.34
CA ARG A 522 -14.31 3.89 -3.36
C ARG A 522 -13.65 4.75 -4.43
N PRO A 523 -12.36 4.58 -4.71
CA PRO A 523 -11.78 5.11 -5.93
C PRO A 523 -12.44 4.60 -7.21
N LEU A 524 -12.33 5.37 -8.27
CA LEU A 524 -12.89 5.03 -9.56
C LEU A 524 -11.80 4.73 -10.58
N LEU A 525 -10.65 5.40 -10.43
CA LEU A 525 -9.55 5.38 -11.37
C LEU A 525 -8.26 5.75 -10.63
N SER A 526 -7.15 5.15 -11.03
CA SER A 526 -5.81 5.51 -10.61
C SER A 526 -4.95 5.73 -11.85
N CYS A 527 -4.24 6.85 -11.91
CA CYS A 527 -3.40 7.24 -13.05
C CYS A 527 -1.96 7.47 -12.60
N TYR A 528 -1.02 6.87 -13.33
CA TYR A 528 0.41 6.99 -13.07
C TYR A 528 1.22 6.75 -14.35
N ALA A 529 2.19 7.63 -14.64
CA ALA A 529 3.16 7.49 -15.74
C ALA A 529 2.60 7.12 -17.13
N GLY A 530 1.63 7.89 -17.63
CA GLY A 530 0.90 7.60 -18.87
C GLY A 530 -0.12 6.44 -18.81
N SER A 531 -0.17 5.67 -17.72
CA SER A 531 -1.09 4.53 -17.53
C SER A 531 -2.28 4.87 -16.64
N ALA A 532 -3.41 4.24 -16.90
CA ALA A 532 -4.67 4.41 -16.17
C ALA A 532 -5.23 3.03 -15.82
N TYR A 533 -5.70 2.87 -14.58
CA TYR A 533 -6.23 1.61 -14.06
C TYR A 533 -7.59 1.83 -13.41
N ILE A 534 -8.56 0.97 -13.71
CA ILE A 534 -9.90 1.01 -13.12
C ILE A 534 -10.30 -0.36 -12.54
N PRO A 535 -11.23 -0.42 -11.59
CA PRO A 535 -11.87 -1.68 -11.22
C PRO A 535 -12.52 -2.34 -12.43
N SER A 536 -12.37 -3.66 -12.58
CA SER A 536 -12.93 -4.38 -13.73
C SER A 536 -14.40 -4.75 -13.54
N SER A 537 -14.90 -4.74 -12.30
CA SER A 537 -16.26 -5.12 -11.93
C SER A 537 -16.55 -4.78 -10.47
N LYS A 538 -17.70 -5.25 -9.94
CA LYS A 538 -18.00 -5.27 -8.50
C LYS A 538 -16.98 -6.07 -7.68
N ASN A 539 -16.26 -7.01 -8.30
CA ASN A 539 -15.05 -7.57 -7.69
C ASN A 539 -13.94 -6.53 -7.75
N TYR A 540 -13.99 -5.64 -6.78
CA TYR A 540 -13.24 -4.39 -6.73
C TYR A 540 -11.73 -4.56 -6.54
N TRP A 541 -11.25 -5.79 -6.31
CA TRP A 541 -9.82 -6.11 -6.09
C TRP A 541 -9.05 -6.38 -7.39
N LYS A 542 -9.77 -6.55 -8.51
CA LYS A 542 -9.20 -6.73 -9.85
C LYS A 542 -9.32 -5.43 -10.62
N TRP A 543 -8.18 -4.85 -11.01
CA TRP A 543 -8.14 -3.62 -11.78
C TRP A 543 -7.45 -3.87 -13.13
N VAL A 544 -7.94 -3.23 -14.18
CA VAL A 544 -7.47 -3.41 -15.58
C VAL A 544 -6.97 -2.08 -16.14
N SER A 545 -5.96 -2.13 -17.01
CA SER A 545 -5.44 -0.94 -17.68
C SER A 545 -6.40 -0.39 -18.75
N ARG A 546 -6.41 0.93 -18.93
CA ARG A 546 -7.22 1.65 -19.93
C ARG A 546 -6.34 2.60 -20.75
N ASP A 547 -5.95 2.17 -21.93
CA ASP A 547 -5.02 2.93 -22.80
C ASP A 547 -5.66 4.18 -23.43
N GLU A 548 -6.99 4.28 -23.41
CA GLU A 548 -7.74 5.42 -23.91
C GLU A 548 -7.62 6.70 -23.06
N ILE A 549 -7.05 6.58 -21.85
CA ILE A 549 -6.76 7.70 -20.96
C ILE A 549 -5.26 7.98 -21.00
N SER A 550 -4.84 8.88 -21.88
CA SER A 550 -3.45 9.32 -22.01
C SER A 550 -3.14 10.62 -21.27
N LYS A 551 -4.17 11.39 -20.90
CA LYS A 551 -4.08 12.64 -20.14
C LYS A 551 -4.92 12.57 -18.88
N TYR A 552 -4.38 13.14 -17.80
CA TYR A 552 -4.93 13.02 -16.45
C TYR A 552 -5.60 14.30 -15.96
N LEU A 553 -5.59 15.35 -16.78
CA LEU A 553 -6.10 16.65 -16.45
C LEU A 553 -7.04 17.12 -17.56
N CYS A 554 -7.99 17.98 -17.21
CA CYS A 554 -8.96 18.62 -18.09
C CYS A 554 -8.32 19.68 -19.02
N GLU A 555 -7.22 19.35 -19.69
CA GLU A 555 -6.52 20.28 -20.57
C GLU A 555 -7.19 20.38 -21.95
N ASP A 556 -7.74 19.27 -22.44
CA ASP A 556 -8.43 19.19 -23.74
C ASP A 556 -9.87 18.66 -23.59
N THR A 557 -10.79 19.18 -24.41
CA THR A 557 -12.23 18.85 -24.34
C THR A 557 -12.53 17.39 -24.69
N SER A 558 -11.81 16.80 -25.65
CA SER A 558 -12.03 15.40 -26.06
C SER A 558 -11.54 14.40 -25.01
N ASP A 559 -10.36 14.63 -24.42
CA ASP A 559 -9.81 13.74 -23.41
C ASP A 559 -10.57 13.87 -22.08
N SER A 560 -11.05 15.07 -21.76
CA SER A 560 -11.99 15.29 -20.65
C SER A 560 -13.27 14.45 -20.79
N GLN A 561 -13.81 14.32 -22.00
CA GLN A 561 -15.00 13.48 -22.25
C GLN A 561 -14.71 11.98 -22.07
N LYS A 562 -13.56 11.49 -22.54
CA LYS A 562 -13.16 10.08 -22.33
C LYS A 562 -12.99 9.77 -20.85
N LEU A 563 -12.32 10.67 -20.12
CA LEU A 563 -12.12 10.53 -18.67
C LEU A 563 -13.46 10.49 -17.93
N LEU A 564 -14.38 11.41 -18.23
CA LEU A 564 -15.73 11.42 -17.68
C LEU A 564 -16.52 10.15 -18.01
N ALA A 565 -16.42 9.65 -19.24
CA ALA A 565 -17.08 8.42 -19.65
C ALA A 565 -16.57 7.21 -18.84
N VAL A 566 -15.26 7.05 -18.69
CA VAL A 566 -14.67 5.95 -17.91
C VAL A 566 -15.04 6.06 -16.42
N LEU A 567 -14.95 7.26 -15.82
CA LEU A 567 -15.37 7.46 -14.44
C LEU A 567 -16.86 7.14 -14.23
N SER A 568 -17.70 7.50 -15.20
CA SER A 568 -19.14 7.22 -15.18
C SER A 568 -19.45 5.74 -15.38
N GLU A 569 -18.68 5.03 -16.23
CA GLU A 569 -18.77 3.58 -16.43
C GLU A 569 -18.52 2.84 -15.12
N VAL A 570 -17.46 3.22 -14.39
CA VAL A 570 -17.10 2.61 -13.10
C VAL A 570 -18.20 2.80 -12.07
N ILE A 571 -18.71 4.02 -11.92
CA ILE A 571 -19.89 4.28 -11.06
C ILE A 571 -21.09 3.46 -11.51
N GLY A 572 -21.28 3.30 -12.82
CA GLY A 572 -22.35 2.55 -13.45
C GLY A 572 -22.52 1.17 -12.81
N PHE A 573 -21.46 0.36 -12.80
CA PHE A 573 -21.54 -0.98 -12.22
C PHE A 573 -21.40 -1.00 -10.69
N LEU A 574 -20.77 0.01 -10.08
CA LEU A 574 -20.63 0.11 -8.62
C LEU A 574 -21.93 0.50 -7.91
N ASN A 575 -22.77 1.32 -8.56
CA ASN A 575 -24.03 1.87 -8.03
C ASN A 575 -25.26 1.36 -8.81
N LEU A 576 -25.27 0.08 -9.14
CA LEU A 576 -26.33 -0.59 -9.90
C LEU A 576 -27.71 -0.47 -9.22
N VAL A 577 -28.67 0.13 -9.91
CA VAL A 577 -30.08 0.15 -9.56
C VAL A 577 -30.75 -1.13 -10.08
N GLN A 578 -31.43 -1.84 -9.19
CA GLN A 578 -32.11 -3.09 -9.53
C GLN A 578 -33.62 -2.90 -9.43
N LEU A 579 -34.30 -2.83 -10.58
CA LEU A 579 -35.73 -2.49 -10.62
C LEU A 579 -36.63 -3.57 -9.99
N LYS A 580 -36.17 -4.83 -9.93
CA LYS A 580 -36.91 -5.94 -9.31
C LYS A 580 -36.87 -5.93 -7.76
N LYS A 581 -36.17 -4.97 -7.14
CA LYS A 581 -36.17 -4.82 -5.68
C LYS A 581 -37.51 -4.25 -5.21
N LYS A 582 -38.14 -4.90 -4.23
CA LYS A 582 -39.31 -4.40 -3.51
C LYS A 582 -39.06 -4.37 -2.01
N THR A 583 -39.83 -3.54 -1.30
CA THR A 583 -39.82 -3.52 0.17
C THR A 583 -40.41 -4.83 0.71
N GLU A 584 -39.73 -5.50 1.63
CA GLU A 584 -40.15 -6.79 2.22
C GLU A 584 -41.31 -6.67 3.24
N SER A 585 -42.03 -5.54 3.27
CA SER A 585 -43.09 -5.30 4.26
C SER A 585 -44.31 -6.18 3.98
N VAL A 586 -44.59 -7.11 4.91
CA VAL A 586 -45.78 -8.01 4.92
C VAL A 586 -47.11 -7.23 4.87
N LEU A 587 -47.10 -5.92 5.15
CA LEU A 587 -48.29 -5.07 5.13
C LEU A 587 -48.44 -4.24 3.84
N ALA A 588 -47.49 -4.29 2.90
CA ALA A 588 -47.51 -3.46 1.69
C ALA A 588 -48.76 -3.70 0.83
N GLU A 589 -49.28 -4.93 0.85
CA GLU A 589 -50.47 -5.37 0.12
C GLU A 589 -51.78 -4.88 0.77
N ASN A 590 -51.74 -4.58 2.08
CA ASN A 590 -52.87 -4.07 2.85
C ASN A 590 -52.95 -2.53 2.85
N LYS A 591 -52.03 -1.85 2.15
CA LYS A 591 -52.03 -0.38 2.06
C LYS A 591 -53.13 0.10 1.13
N GLU A 592 -53.71 1.25 1.47
CA GLU A 592 -54.72 1.92 0.64
C GLU A 592 -54.09 2.48 -0.65
N PRO A 593 -54.87 2.65 -1.73
CA PRO A 593 -54.48 3.47 -2.87
C PRO A 593 -54.18 4.92 -2.43
N GLN A 594 -53.46 5.67 -3.25
CA GLN A 594 -53.10 7.07 -2.99
C GLN A 594 -52.39 7.29 -1.64
N SER A 595 -51.47 6.39 -1.28
CA SER A 595 -50.76 6.44 -0.01
C SER A 595 -49.26 6.26 -0.17
N ASP A 596 -48.49 6.93 0.70
CA ASP A 596 -47.05 6.76 0.75
C ASP A 596 -46.66 5.52 1.56
N GLY A 597 -45.61 4.84 1.10
CA GLY A 597 -44.96 3.78 1.85
C GLY A 597 -44.35 4.33 3.14
N ASN A 598 -44.69 3.70 4.26
CA ASN A 598 -44.16 4.08 5.57
C ASN A 598 -42.83 3.41 5.92
N HIS A 599 -42.26 2.61 5.02
CA HIS A 599 -41.00 1.89 5.21
C HIS A 599 -40.04 2.17 4.07
N ASN A 600 -38.81 2.54 4.43
CA ASN A 600 -37.71 2.60 3.48
C ASN A 600 -36.97 1.26 3.54
N TYR A 601 -36.63 0.70 2.38
CA TYR A 601 -35.79 -0.49 2.28
C TYR A 601 -34.42 -0.08 1.77
N LEU A 602 -33.37 -0.48 2.50
CA LEU A 602 -31.99 -0.27 2.07
C LEU A 602 -31.48 -1.59 1.51
N TYR A 603 -31.07 -1.59 0.25
CA TYR A 603 -30.33 -2.73 -0.29
C TYR A 603 -28.86 -2.38 -0.48
N ARG A 604 -28.01 -3.24 0.09
CA ARG A 604 -26.57 -3.10 0.09
C ARG A 604 -26.00 -3.42 -1.29
N LEU A 605 -25.16 -2.52 -1.79
CA LEU A 605 -24.38 -2.71 -3.00
C LEU A 605 -23.06 -3.39 -2.69
N GLN A 606 -22.33 -2.88 -1.68
CA GLN A 606 -20.99 -3.33 -1.34
C GLN A 606 -20.63 -2.97 0.13
N LYS A 607 -19.76 -3.76 0.77
CA LYS A 607 -18.99 -3.32 1.94
C LYS A 607 -17.68 -2.72 1.48
N PHE A 608 -17.33 -1.53 1.94
CA PHE A 608 -16.05 -0.92 1.64
C PHE A 608 -15.53 -0.15 2.86
N ASN A 609 -14.28 -0.43 3.28
CA ASN A 609 -13.64 0.19 4.44
C ASN A 609 -14.51 0.17 5.72
N GLY A 610 -15.18 -0.96 5.96
CA GLY A 610 -16.11 -1.10 7.09
C GLY A 610 -17.51 -0.49 6.88
N TYR A 611 -17.72 0.33 5.85
CA TYR A 611 -18.99 0.98 5.55
C TYR A 611 -19.87 0.18 4.59
N ASP A 612 -21.19 0.25 4.80
CA ASP A 612 -22.18 -0.30 3.89
C ASP A 612 -22.64 0.75 2.90
N ILE A 613 -22.30 0.57 1.63
CA ILE A 613 -22.77 1.43 0.55
C ILE A 613 -24.08 0.85 0.03
N SER A 614 -25.13 1.67 0.02
CA SER A 614 -26.50 1.21 -0.23
C SER A 614 -27.33 2.18 -1.08
N ILE A 615 -28.40 1.64 -1.64
CA ILE A 615 -29.47 2.41 -2.29
C ILE A 615 -30.71 2.34 -1.41
N LYS A 616 -31.37 3.49 -1.25
CA LYS A 616 -32.64 3.64 -0.55
C LYS A 616 -33.79 3.49 -1.54
N LEU A 617 -34.67 2.53 -1.23
CA LEU A 617 -35.90 2.24 -1.93
C LEU A 617 -37.09 2.72 -1.10
N THR A 618 -37.91 3.58 -1.68
CA THR A 618 -39.22 3.98 -1.14
C THR A 618 -40.31 3.64 -2.15
N TYR A 619 -41.57 3.71 -1.74
CA TYR A 619 -42.67 3.54 -2.68
C TYR A 619 -43.84 4.47 -2.36
N ARG A 620 -44.68 4.70 -3.38
CA ARG A 620 -45.98 5.36 -3.28
C ARG A 620 -47.00 4.59 -4.10
N ASN A 621 -48.18 4.39 -3.54
CA ASN A 621 -49.32 3.82 -4.25
C ASN A 621 -50.13 4.96 -4.85
N GLU A 622 -50.38 4.90 -6.15
CA GLU A 622 -51.42 5.68 -6.83
C GLU A 622 -52.73 4.88 -6.81
N LYS A 623 -53.65 5.11 -7.75
CA LYS A 623 -54.92 4.37 -7.80
C LYS A 623 -54.73 2.97 -8.37
N CYS A 624 -53.99 2.87 -9.47
CA CYS A 624 -53.73 1.62 -10.20
C CYS A 624 -52.25 1.25 -10.30
N TYR A 625 -51.35 2.13 -9.86
CA TYR A 625 -49.91 1.92 -10.03
C TYR A 625 -49.17 2.09 -8.71
N ARG A 626 -48.11 1.32 -8.52
CA ARG A 626 -47.10 1.58 -7.50
C ARG A 626 -45.86 2.15 -8.15
N VAL A 627 -45.39 3.25 -7.59
CA VAL A 627 -44.11 3.86 -7.95
C VAL A 627 -43.08 3.42 -6.92
N TYR A 628 -42.02 2.75 -7.36
CA TYR A 628 -40.83 2.58 -6.53
C TYR A 628 -39.82 3.66 -6.88
N THR A 629 -39.26 4.30 -5.86
CA THR A 629 -38.28 5.37 -6.00
C THR A 629 -36.96 4.90 -5.42
N HIS A 630 -35.94 4.82 -6.26
CA HIS A 630 -34.56 4.54 -5.89
C HIS A 630 -33.80 5.85 -5.75
N THR A 631 -33.12 6.04 -4.62
CA THR A 631 -32.23 7.17 -4.34
C THR A 631 -30.95 6.64 -3.71
N ALA A 632 -29.83 7.31 -3.93
CA ALA A 632 -28.61 6.92 -3.23
C ALA A 632 -28.82 7.04 -1.71
N ASN A 633 -28.30 6.10 -0.95
CA ASN A 633 -28.17 6.23 0.51
C ASN A 633 -26.69 6.44 0.91
N GLY A 634 -25.77 6.00 0.04
CA GLY A 634 -24.34 6.05 0.31
C GLY A 634 -24.02 5.22 1.56
N THR A 635 -23.23 5.80 2.45
CA THR A 635 -22.80 5.21 3.73
C THR A 635 -23.72 5.52 4.92
N GLY A 636 -24.85 6.22 4.72
CA GLY A 636 -25.84 6.48 5.78
C GLY A 636 -26.39 7.91 5.88
N ASP A 637 -25.75 8.89 5.23
CA ASP A 637 -26.08 10.32 5.37
C ASP A 637 -27.03 10.83 4.28
N ASN A 638 -28.22 10.22 4.17
CA ASN A 638 -29.25 10.56 3.16
C ASN A 638 -28.80 10.46 1.69
N GLY A 639 -27.60 9.92 1.42
CA GLY A 639 -27.01 9.80 0.10
C GLY A 639 -26.63 11.12 -0.58
N SER A 640 -26.55 12.24 0.15
CA SER A 640 -26.00 13.47 -0.41
C SER A 640 -24.58 13.23 -0.90
N ASN A 641 -24.23 13.75 -2.08
CA ASN A 641 -22.93 13.53 -2.75
C ASN A 641 -22.67 12.09 -3.24
N TYR A 642 -23.72 11.28 -3.36
CA TYR A 642 -23.69 10.00 -4.08
C TYR A 642 -24.60 10.08 -5.30
N ARG A 643 -24.29 9.27 -6.31
CA ARG A 643 -25.14 9.11 -7.50
C ARG A 643 -25.45 7.66 -7.79
N LEU A 644 -26.54 7.44 -8.49
CA LEU A 644 -26.93 6.14 -9.02
C LEU A 644 -26.12 5.82 -10.30
N GLY A 645 -26.01 4.53 -10.59
CA GLY A 645 -25.27 3.99 -11.73
C GLY A 645 -26.20 3.39 -12.79
N TYR A 646 -25.82 2.23 -13.32
CA TYR A 646 -26.62 1.51 -14.30
C TYR A 646 -27.96 1.08 -13.71
N ILE A 647 -28.92 0.82 -14.60
CA ILE A 647 -30.27 0.42 -14.23
C ILE A 647 -30.53 -0.91 -14.90
N GLU A 648 -30.80 -1.93 -14.08
CA GLU A 648 -30.98 -3.30 -14.51
C GLU A 648 -32.34 -3.83 -14.08
N HIS A 649 -32.95 -4.61 -14.97
CA HIS A 649 -34.06 -5.50 -14.65
C HIS A 649 -33.80 -6.86 -15.31
N GLU A 650 -33.69 -7.90 -14.49
CA GLU A 650 -33.46 -9.29 -14.91
C GLU A 650 -32.30 -9.48 -15.92
N GLY A 651 -31.20 -8.75 -15.71
CA GLY A 651 -30.00 -8.81 -16.57
C GLY A 651 -30.08 -7.94 -17.82
N SER A 652 -31.20 -7.25 -18.07
CA SER A 652 -31.32 -6.26 -19.14
C SER A 652 -31.05 -4.86 -18.61
N ASN A 653 -30.16 -4.12 -19.27
CA ASN A 653 -29.77 -2.77 -18.87
C ASN A 653 -30.56 -1.70 -19.65
N LEU A 654 -31.06 -0.69 -18.94
CA LEU A 654 -31.57 0.53 -19.55
C LEU A 654 -30.40 1.42 -20.00
N ILE A 655 -30.38 1.78 -21.28
CA ILE A 655 -29.32 2.60 -21.88
C ILE A 655 -29.71 4.08 -21.77
N TYR A 656 -28.88 4.85 -21.07
CA TYR A 656 -28.98 6.31 -20.96
C TYR A 656 -27.59 6.94 -21.00
N ASP A 657 -27.54 8.27 -21.12
CA ASP A 657 -26.29 9.01 -21.02
C ASP A 657 -25.78 8.99 -19.57
N HIS A 658 -24.93 8.01 -19.28
CA HIS A 658 -24.38 7.76 -17.95
C HIS A 658 -23.38 8.82 -17.50
N VAL A 659 -22.94 9.74 -18.37
CA VAL A 659 -22.15 10.90 -17.94
C VAL A 659 -22.97 11.81 -17.03
N LYS A 660 -24.29 11.90 -17.26
CA LYS A 660 -25.18 12.71 -16.44
C LYS A 660 -25.32 12.13 -15.02
N PRO A 661 -25.14 12.94 -13.96
CA PRO A 661 -25.23 12.48 -12.57
C PRO A 661 -26.68 12.14 -12.20
N LEU A 662 -27.01 10.85 -12.30
CA LEU A 662 -28.33 10.29 -11.99
C LEU A 662 -28.53 10.27 -10.47
N SER A 663 -29.58 10.89 -9.97
CA SER A 663 -29.85 10.96 -8.52
C SER A 663 -31.11 10.23 -8.09
N LYS A 664 -32.10 10.09 -8.99
CA LYS A 664 -33.34 9.37 -8.69
C LYS A 664 -33.81 8.54 -9.88
N VAL A 665 -34.30 7.34 -9.58
CA VAL A 665 -35.01 6.49 -10.53
C VAL A 665 -36.38 6.17 -9.98
N ASN A 666 -37.43 6.56 -10.70
CA ASN A 666 -38.80 6.15 -10.40
C ASN A 666 -39.23 5.08 -11.40
N VAL A 667 -39.74 3.95 -10.92
CA VAL A 667 -40.25 2.87 -11.76
C VAL A 667 -41.70 2.56 -11.41
N TYR A 668 -42.54 2.47 -12.44
CA TYR A 668 -43.99 2.31 -12.31
C TYR A 668 -44.40 0.89 -12.65
N TYR A 669 -45.11 0.25 -11.73
CA TYR A 669 -45.69 -1.07 -11.89
C TYR A 669 -47.20 -0.99 -11.69
N ASN A 670 -47.94 -1.75 -12.49
CA ASN A 670 -49.37 -1.90 -12.29
C ASN A 670 -49.64 -2.64 -10.97
N VAL A 671 -50.75 -2.33 -10.30
CA VAL A 671 -51.18 -2.95 -9.04
C VAL A 671 -51.27 -4.48 -9.13
N TYR A 672 -51.53 -5.04 -10.30
CA TYR A 672 -51.60 -6.49 -10.53
C TYR A 672 -50.27 -7.13 -10.95
N ASP A 673 -49.18 -6.35 -11.06
CA ASP A 673 -47.84 -6.84 -11.38
C ASP A 673 -47.03 -7.20 -10.12
N HIS A 674 -47.50 -8.20 -9.37
CA HIS A 674 -46.89 -8.57 -8.09
C HIS A 674 -45.42 -9.02 -8.19
N SER A 675 -45.07 -9.64 -9.31
CA SER A 675 -43.72 -10.14 -9.59
C SER A 675 -42.77 -9.05 -10.09
N LEU A 676 -43.30 -7.85 -10.39
CA LEU A 676 -42.56 -6.74 -10.97
C LEU A 676 -41.97 -7.10 -12.35
N ASP A 677 -42.72 -7.86 -13.15
CA ASP A 677 -42.28 -8.36 -14.45
C ASP A 677 -42.30 -7.25 -15.52
N TYR A 678 -43.11 -6.20 -15.34
CA TYR A 678 -43.38 -5.17 -16.33
C TYR A 678 -43.18 -3.75 -15.76
N PRO A 679 -41.92 -3.28 -15.71
CA PRO A 679 -41.62 -1.88 -15.39
C PRO A 679 -42.03 -0.97 -16.55
N LEU A 680 -43.32 -0.62 -16.62
CA LEU A 680 -43.96 0.07 -17.76
C LEU A 680 -43.28 1.40 -18.10
N LEU A 681 -42.91 2.14 -17.06
CA LEU A 681 -42.24 3.43 -17.17
C LEU A 681 -41.09 3.51 -16.17
N VAL A 682 -39.93 3.96 -16.65
CA VAL A 682 -38.78 4.36 -15.84
C VAL A 682 -38.54 5.85 -16.06
N VAL A 683 -38.52 6.63 -14.98
CA VAL A 683 -38.24 8.07 -15.01
C VAL A 683 -36.92 8.34 -14.30
N LEU A 684 -35.98 8.93 -15.03
CA LEU A 684 -34.65 9.30 -14.52
C LEU A 684 -34.65 10.79 -14.15
N GLU A 685 -34.16 11.13 -12.96
CA GLU A 685 -33.92 12.52 -12.54
C GLU A 685 -32.43 12.76 -12.28
N PHE A 686 -31.93 13.92 -12.73
CA PHE A 686 -30.51 14.29 -12.65
C PHE A 686 -30.33 15.59 -11.83
N ASP A 687 -29.21 15.70 -11.10
CA ASP A 687 -29.02 16.73 -10.06
C ASP A 687 -28.92 18.19 -10.55
N ARG A 688 -28.52 18.43 -11.80
CA ARG A 688 -28.13 19.78 -12.23
C ARG A 688 -29.26 20.66 -12.77
N ASN A 689 -30.32 20.07 -13.29
CA ASN A 689 -31.36 20.81 -14.02
C ASN A 689 -32.80 20.38 -13.68
N SER A 690 -32.99 19.42 -12.77
CA SER A 690 -34.27 18.70 -12.63
C SER A 690 -34.77 18.10 -13.95
N ASP A 691 -33.86 17.90 -14.92
CA ASP A 691 -34.16 17.27 -16.19
C ASP A 691 -34.67 15.85 -15.90
N LYS A 692 -35.83 15.52 -16.48
CA LYS A 692 -36.43 14.20 -16.38
C LYS A 692 -36.40 13.52 -17.72
N GLU A 693 -35.91 12.30 -17.75
CA GLU A 693 -35.96 11.45 -18.94
C GLU A 693 -36.93 10.29 -18.71
N TYR A 694 -37.81 10.07 -19.68
CA TYR A 694 -38.90 9.09 -19.60
C TYR A 694 -38.61 7.94 -20.54
N TYR A 695 -38.61 6.73 -20.01
CA TYR A 695 -38.29 5.50 -20.73
C TYR A 695 -39.45 4.53 -20.62
N LYS A 696 -40.09 4.22 -21.74
CA LYS A 696 -41.15 3.21 -21.79
C LYS A 696 -40.57 1.84 -22.07
N LEU A 697 -41.22 0.82 -21.52
CA LEU A 697 -40.95 -0.56 -21.92
C LEU A 697 -41.33 -0.73 -23.40
N LYS A 698 -40.43 -1.33 -24.19
CA LYS A 698 -40.58 -1.44 -25.66
C LYS A 698 -41.47 -2.62 -26.08
N ASP A 699 -41.38 -3.74 -25.36
CA ASP A 699 -42.14 -4.94 -25.65
C ASP A 699 -42.54 -5.69 -24.37
N ASN A 700 -43.52 -6.59 -24.52
CA ASN A 700 -43.99 -7.44 -23.43
C ASN A 700 -43.17 -8.74 -23.29
N ASN A 701 -42.11 -8.93 -24.07
CA ASN A 701 -41.30 -10.16 -24.03
C ASN A 701 -40.62 -10.26 -22.66
N LYS A 702 -40.85 -11.37 -21.96
CA LYS A 702 -40.26 -11.60 -20.63
C LYS A 702 -38.74 -11.78 -20.67
N ASN A 703 -38.19 -12.18 -21.81
CA ASN A 703 -36.78 -12.59 -21.91
C ASN A 703 -35.84 -11.49 -22.44
N THR A 704 -36.37 -10.38 -22.96
CA THR A 704 -35.57 -9.30 -23.57
C THR A 704 -36.19 -7.93 -23.28
N LYS A 705 -36.32 -7.58 -22.00
CA LYS A 705 -36.88 -6.29 -21.60
C LYS A 705 -35.97 -5.16 -22.09
N LEU A 706 -36.43 -4.42 -23.09
CA LEU A 706 -35.74 -3.24 -23.62
C LEU A 706 -36.57 -2.00 -23.34
N TRP A 707 -35.91 -0.90 -22.97
CA TRP A 707 -36.55 0.41 -22.81
C TRP A 707 -36.16 1.33 -23.96
N GLU A 708 -37.10 2.17 -24.35
CA GLU A 708 -36.84 3.26 -25.29
C GLU A 708 -37.20 4.61 -24.69
N LYS A 709 -36.32 5.60 -24.92
CA LYS A 709 -36.54 6.97 -24.46
C LYS A 709 -37.68 7.59 -25.25
N ILE A 710 -38.69 8.11 -24.56
CA ILE A 710 -39.80 8.83 -25.17
C ILE A 710 -39.32 10.23 -25.57
N GLN A 711 -39.31 10.51 -26.88
CA GLN A 711 -38.87 11.79 -27.43
C GLN A 711 -40.04 12.77 -27.52
N GLU A 712 -39.80 14.06 -27.34
CA GLU A 712 -40.87 15.08 -27.39
C GLU A 712 -41.53 15.20 -28.76
N ASN A 713 -40.86 14.75 -29.83
CA ASN A 713 -41.36 14.78 -31.20
C ASN A 713 -41.68 13.38 -31.75
N SER A 714 -41.89 12.38 -30.88
CA SER A 714 -42.29 11.02 -31.33
C SER A 714 -43.80 10.87 -31.44
N ILE A 715 -44.23 9.70 -31.95
CA ILE A 715 -45.65 9.31 -31.99
C ILE A 715 -46.28 9.25 -30.59
N ASP A 716 -45.45 9.17 -29.53
CA ASP A 716 -45.88 9.10 -28.14
C ASP A 716 -45.92 10.48 -27.46
N GLN A 717 -45.79 11.59 -28.21
CA GLN A 717 -45.75 12.94 -27.61
C GLN A 717 -46.98 13.23 -26.72
N ASP A 718 -48.16 12.74 -27.11
CA ASP A 718 -49.38 12.93 -26.32
C ASP A 718 -49.41 12.06 -25.05
N ILE A 719 -48.85 10.85 -25.11
CA ILE A 719 -48.61 10.01 -23.93
C ILE A 719 -47.61 10.72 -23.01
N LEU A 720 -46.51 11.25 -23.55
CA LEU A 720 -45.50 11.97 -22.76
C LEU A 720 -46.08 13.19 -22.04
N LYS A 721 -46.97 13.95 -22.67
CA LYS A 721 -47.68 15.07 -22.02
C LYS A 721 -48.50 14.60 -20.81
N LYS A 722 -49.18 13.45 -20.91
CA LYS A 722 -49.92 12.85 -19.80
C LYS A 722 -48.99 12.36 -18.70
N LEU A 723 -47.87 11.71 -19.05
CA LEU A 723 -46.86 11.23 -18.09
C LEU A 723 -46.14 12.36 -17.34
N LYS A 724 -46.02 13.55 -17.94
CA LYS A 724 -45.46 14.75 -17.30
C LYS A 724 -46.46 15.46 -16.37
N ASP A 725 -47.76 15.24 -16.54
CA ASP A 725 -48.81 15.84 -15.71
C ASP A 725 -49.16 14.88 -14.54
N PRO A 726 -48.86 15.24 -13.28
CA PRO A 726 -49.16 14.39 -12.12
C PRO A 726 -50.64 13.99 -12.01
N LYS A 727 -51.57 14.75 -12.61
CA LYS A 727 -53.00 14.44 -12.61
C LYS A 727 -53.42 13.45 -13.70
N LYS A 728 -52.58 13.21 -14.70
CA LYS A 728 -52.87 12.37 -15.88
C LYS A 728 -51.85 11.25 -16.08
N ILE A 729 -50.90 11.09 -15.16
CA ILE A 729 -49.84 10.09 -15.29
C ILE A 729 -50.40 8.67 -15.42
N GLU A 730 -51.47 8.33 -14.69
CA GLU A 730 -52.12 7.02 -14.77
C GLU A 730 -52.81 6.79 -16.13
N ASP A 731 -53.35 7.84 -16.77
CA ASP A 731 -53.92 7.77 -18.13
C ASP A 731 -52.82 7.41 -19.13
N GLY A 732 -51.64 8.04 -19.01
CA GLY A 732 -50.48 7.75 -19.86
C GLY A 732 -49.93 6.35 -19.62
N LEU A 733 -49.86 5.90 -18.36
CA LEU A 733 -49.43 4.53 -18.01
C LEU A 733 -50.40 3.47 -18.55
N TYR A 734 -51.71 3.74 -18.50
CA TYR A 734 -52.73 2.88 -19.08
C TYR A 734 -52.57 2.74 -20.60
N GLU A 735 -52.33 3.85 -21.30
CA GLU A 735 -52.06 3.85 -22.75
C GLU A 735 -50.80 3.05 -23.11
N LEU A 736 -49.71 3.20 -22.34
CA LEU A 736 -48.51 2.38 -22.51
C LEU A 736 -48.79 0.88 -22.32
N ARG A 737 -49.58 0.51 -21.30
CA ARG A 737 -49.95 -0.89 -21.03
C ARG A 737 -50.77 -1.49 -22.18
N GLU A 738 -51.74 -0.74 -22.69
CA GLU A 738 -52.60 -1.17 -23.80
C GLU A 738 -51.80 -1.31 -25.11
N ASP A 739 -50.89 -0.38 -25.41
CA ASP A 739 -50.01 -0.47 -26.58
C ASP A 739 -49.13 -1.73 -26.55
N LEU A 740 -48.67 -2.12 -25.35
CA LEU A 740 -47.88 -3.33 -25.14
C LEU A 740 -48.73 -4.61 -25.04
N LYS A 741 -50.07 -4.49 -25.05
CA LYS A 741 -51.03 -5.59 -24.90
C LYS A 741 -50.72 -6.45 -23.66
N ILE A 742 -50.39 -5.81 -22.54
CA ILE A 742 -50.12 -6.49 -21.28
C ILE A 742 -51.44 -6.70 -20.54
N GLU A 743 -51.78 -7.97 -20.33
CA GLU A 743 -52.93 -8.39 -19.53
C GLU A 743 -52.46 -8.96 -18.19
N PHE A 744 -53.13 -8.56 -17.11
CA PHE A 744 -52.83 -9.02 -15.77
C PHE A 744 -53.90 -9.98 -15.25
N ASP A 745 -53.45 -11.02 -14.57
CA ASP A 745 -54.32 -11.95 -13.86
C ASP A 745 -54.75 -11.34 -12.52
N LYS A 746 -55.97 -10.79 -12.49
CA LYS A 746 -56.55 -10.16 -11.30
C LYS A 746 -56.87 -11.15 -10.17
N SER A 747 -56.74 -12.46 -10.39
CA SER A 747 -56.85 -13.46 -9.32
C SER A 747 -55.58 -13.55 -8.48
N LYS A 748 -54.46 -12.99 -8.96
CA LYS A 748 -53.21 -12.93 -8.22
C LYS A 748 -53.24 -11.80 -7.19
N MET A 749 -52.42 -11.97 -6.17
CA MET A 749 -52.19 -11.00 -5.12
C MET A 749 -51.78 -9.65 -5.73
N SER A 750 -52.43 -8.57 -5.34
CA SER A 750 -52.09 -7.23 -5.79
C SER A 750 -50.88 -6.67 -5.01
N LEU A 751 -50.27 -5.60 -5.51
CA LEU A 751 -49.21 -4.88 -4.80
C LEU A 751 -49.75 -4.11 -3.58
N PHE A 752 -51.00 -3.63 -3.65
CA PHE A 752 -51.76 -2.91 -2.61
C PHE A 752 -53.27 -3.08 -2.87
N LYS A 753 -54.13 -2.55 -1.99
CA LYS A 753 -55.58 -2.60 -2.17
C LYS A 753 -55.99 -1.94 -3.50
N ASP A 754 -56.70 -2.67 -4.33
CA ASP A 754 -57.08 -2.27 -5.69
C ASP A 754 -58.50 -1.67 -5.79
N ALA A 755 -59.13 -1.35 -4.64
CA ALA A 755 -60.52 -0.90 -4.55
C ALA A 755 -60.83 0.37 -5.38
N GLU A 756 -59.83 1.23 -5.59
CA GLU A 756 -59.95 2.43 -6.42
C GLU A 756 -59.34 2.27 -7.82
N CYS A 757 -58.77 1.11 -8.13
CA CYS A 757 -58.16 0.89 -9.44
C CYS A 757 -59.24 0.65 -10.50
N LYS A 758 -59.46 1.65 -11.34
CA LYS A 758 -60.40 1.59 -12.47
C LYS A 758 -59.72 1.97 -13.78
N GLU A 759 -58.84 1.10 -14.25
CA GLU A 759 -58.23 1.24 -15.57
C GLU A 759 -59.30 1.29 -16.66
N GLY A 760 -59.30 2.35 -17.46
CA GLY A 760 -60.24 2.55 -18.57
C GLY A 760 -61.58 3.24 -18.23
N GLU A 761 -61.84 3.66 -16.98
CA GLU A 761 -63.03 4.45 -16.62
C GLU A 761 -62.79 5.99 -16.66
N ILE A 762 -61.94 6.48 -17.56
CA ILE A 762 -61.64 7.91 -17.67
C ILE A 762 -62.48 8.55 -18.80
N ASN A 763 -63.53 9.25 -18.36
CA ASN A 763 -64.35 10.27 -19.05
C ASN A 763 -65.00 9.92 -20.41
N LYS A 764 -66.13 9.20 -20.36
CA LYS A 764 -67.25 9.40 -21.32
C LYS A 764 -68.11 10.66 -20.99
N ALA A 765 -67.79 11.40 -19.93
CA ALA A 765 -68.57 12.54 -19.46
C ALA A 765 -67.95 13.89 -19.87
N LEU A 766 -67.74 14.12 -21.17
CA LEU A 766 -67.72 15.49 -21.75
C LEU A 766 -67.88 15.47 -23.28
N VAL A 767 -68.98 14.92 -23.79
CA VAL A 767 -69.56 15.35 -25.08
C VAL A 767 -71.08 15.40 -24.91
N ALA A 768 -71.56 16.38 -24.15
CA ALA A 768 -72.97 16.77 -24.20
C ALA A 768 -73.15 17.70 -25.41
N GLY A 769 -73.34 17.09 -26.58
CA GLY A 769 -73.75 17.74 -27.82
C GLY A 769 -74.83 16.88 -28.48
N THR A 770 -76.08 17.15 -28.10
CA THR A 770 -77.33 16.93 -28.87
C THR A 770 -77.42 15.70 -29.80
N THR A 771 -78.23 14.69 -29.43
CA THR A 771 -79.44 14.30 -30.18
C THR A 771 -80.23 13.17 -29.48
N VAL A 772 -81.49 13.50 -29.19
CA VAL A 772 -82.74 12.73 -29.08
C VAL A 772 -82.72 11.22 -29.38
N GLY A 773 -83.39 10.41 -28.54
CA GLY A 773 -84.12 9.21 -28.99
C GLY A 773 -83.98 7.92 -28.18
N THR A 774 -84.87 7.74 -27.19
CA THR A 774 -85.54 6.49 -26.75
C THR A 774 -84.89 5.10 -27.00
N ALA A 775 -84.66 4.35 -25.91
CA ALA A 775 -85.41 3.12 -25.53
C ALA A 775 -84.52 2.13 -24.75
N ALA A 776 -85.08 1.63 -23.64
CA ALA A 776 -84.49 0.64 -22.76
C ALA A 776 -84.51 -0.77 -23.36
N VAL A 777 -83.42 -1.54 -23.22
CA VAL A 777 -83.47 -3.01 -23.12
C VAL A 777 -82.38 -3.52 -22.16
N VAL A 778 -82.81 -4.45 -21.33
CA VAL A 778 -82.14 -5.19 -20.26
C VAL A 778 -81.07 -6.15 -20.78
N ALA A 779 -80.10 -6.43 -19.90
CA ALA A 779 -78.94 -7.31 -20.04
C ALA A 779 -79.16 -8.69 -20.68
N THR A 780 -78.15 -9.18 -21.42
CA THR A 780 -77.55 -10.51 -21.19
C THR A 780 -76.16 -10.64 -21.85
N VAL A 781 -75.33 -11.41 -21.17
CA VAL A 781 -73.94 -11.80 -21.44
C VAL A 781 -73.83 -12.72 -22.67
N ALA A 782 -72.81 -12.54 -23.51
CA ALA A 782 -71.88 -13.59 -23.97
C ALA A 782 -71.00 -13.11 -25.14
N SER A 783 -69.70 -13.35 -24.97
CA SER A 783 -68.57 -13.17 -25.89
C SER A 783 -68.68 -13.89 -27.24
N VAL A 784 -68.37 -13.22 -28.36
CA VAL A 784 -67.59 -13.74 -29.50
C VAL A 784 -66.94 -12.54 -30.22
N GLY A 785 -65.63 -12.61 -30.46
CA GLY A 785 -64.84 -11.53 -31.04
C GLY A 785 -65.09 -11.27 -32.52
N VAL A 786 -64.82 -10.03 -32.93
CA VAL A 786 -64.59 -9.66 -34.33
C VAL A 786 -63.41 -8.68 -34.38
N LEU A 787 -62.35 -9.11 -35.06
CA LEU A 787 -61.27 -8.29 -35.59
C LEU A 787 -61.84 -7.07 -36.33
N VAL A 788 -61.38 -5.86 -35.96
CA VAL A 788 -61.23 -4.78 -36.94
C VAL A 788 -59.83 -4.22 -36.80
N SER A 789 -58.99 -4.63 -37.75
CA SER A 789 -57.64 -4.13 -37.99
C SER A 789 -57.67 -2.65 -38.35
N LYS A 790 -56.79 -1.87 -37.70
CA LYS A 790 -56.35 -0.55 -38.14
C LYS A 790 -55.75 -0.66 -39.55
N ASN A 791 -56.36 0.02 -40.51
CA ASN A 791 -55.72 0.45 -41.76
C ASN A 791 -56.21 1.87 -42.08
N ILE A 792 -55.64 2.86 -41.41
CA ILE A 792 -55.69 4.27 -41.84
C ILE A 792 -54.26 4.77 -41.87
N ALA A 793 -53.55 4.40 -42.94
CA ALA A 793 -52.32 5.03 -43.43
C ALA A 793 -52.03 4.53 -44.86
N ALA A 794 -53.01 4.66 -45.77
CA ALA A 794 -52.78 4.41 -47.21
C ALA A 794 -53.73 5.21 -48.13
N THR A 795 -54.43 6.22 -47.64
CA THR A 795 -55.39 7.03 -48.43
C THR A 795 -55.26 8.54 -48.20
N ALA A 796 -54.03 9.02 -47.95
CA ALA A 796 -53.68 10.44 -48.04
C ALA A 796 -52.59 10.74 -49.09
N ALA A 797 -52.12 9.73 -49.84
CA ALA A 797 -51.18 9.89 -50.95
C ALA A 797 -51.85 9.72 -52.34
N ALA A 798 -53.15 9.40 -52.40
CA ALA A 798 -53.89 9.22 -53.66
C ALA A 798 -54.84 10.39 -54.02
N ALA A 799 -54.95 11.42 -53.16
CA ALA A 799 -55.75 12.63 -53.43
C ALA A 799 -54.90 13.86 -53.80
N ALA A 800 -53.57 13.75 -53.83
CA ALA A 800 -52.65 14.80 -54.29
C ALA A 800 -52.03 14.51 -55.67
N ALA A 801 -52.38 13.39 -56.31
CA ALA A 801 -51.89 12.99 -57.64
C ALA A 801 -52.94 13.11 -58.77
N ALA A 802 -54.16 13.57 -58.47
CA ALA A 802 -55.23 13.80 -59.45
C ALA A 802 -55.47 15.29 -59.76
N THR A 803 -54.51 16.16 -59.43
CA THR A 803 -54.52 17.60 -59.78
C THR A 803 -53.16 18.04 -60.34
N ALA A 804 -52.52 17.16 -61.12
CA ALA A 804 -51.33 17.44 -61.93
C ALA A 804 -51.30 16.59 -63.23
N ALA A 805 -52.47 16.41 -63.85
CA ALA A 805 -52.64 15.84 -65.19
C ALA A 805 -53.79 16.52 -65.94
N ALA A 806 -53.87 17.85 -65.80
CA ALA A 806 -54.52 18.76 -66.73
C ALA A 806 -53.49 19.83 -67.15
N LEU A 807 -52.37 19.35 -67.70
CA LEU A 807 -51.53 19.92 -68.74
C LEU A 807 -50.63 18.82 -69.29
#